data_AF-A0A7W2MI42-F1
#
_entry.id   AF-A0A7W2MI42-F1
#
_cell.length_a   1.000
_cell.length_b   1.000
_cell.length_c   1.000
_cell.angle_alpha   90.00
_cell.angle_beta   90.00
_cell.angle_gamma   90.00
#
_symmetry.space_group_name_H-M   'P 1'
#
loop_
_entity.id
_entity.type
_entity.pdbx_description
1 polymer ?
#
loop_
_entity_poly.entity_id
_entity_poly.type
_entity_poly.pdbx_seq_one_letter_code
_entity_poly.pdbx_strand_id
1 'polypeptide(L)'
;MAMLLISFLFIFIYTPENVLNTLFYDVMLKQKQVKENHAVIIAIDDKSIQTIGRWPWPRKVHAQLVDKLASAKPAAIGFDILFVDPDLAEPTSDVTFAKAIASTANIVLPLSPNFEENASAHELLPSTVFLTNKVILGHNDFELDTDGVMRKVYLYAGWQEAKWPSFALSLAQIMQPNKFIAPDKVSKGNFWTRQKPINIAFNSIDIPTLSYSDVLSGDVDNTIFNHKVILIGVTASGLGERFTTPTSMSHQRLSGVEINGHIVNALLSDATITLIPNLGQYAFAAIIVLLAILCLSLLNSAFVLISLAGLIIATFVIATGSLLIYNLWLDPLLPIGLLLLIILYLLFFKVKFYKNNLLQLNQKIYTDNATQLPNAEKVNLIINELILSAQLEKKPFPVIIINIGKFNAVNDLVGFSEGNNLLKLITKRIQYFIDEQQVIARHTGTEFIVTGLGRHKEDDIKLMCNKINVNLSKILSIQNESFTLPISIGVSTYPHDGLSAETLINCATSAMQRAKERSGRGVCFYHKHINQEVLERHHFENDLARALEKNEIEVYYQPQVNAQTSEIVGVEALARWLHPVKGYIPPTEFIPIAESTGLINEIGEWILRMACQQVKILQLTYGIPIKLGVNVSAIQFNDELLIKNIEKILNDTGFNAQYLELELTESCLIDNVGNTKNILSQLKKLNINLSIDDFGTGYSSLSYLKSFPIDRIKIDRSFIKDINDSDDANKIVLAIISMAQSLNMSTISEGIELIEQQKFLQNHHCDELQGFLFSKPLSYKDLESLLKKGRFLSL
;
A
#
# COMPACT_ATOMS: atom_id res chain seq x y z
N MET A 1 -20.55 11.09 5.14
CA MET A 1 -21.07 12.41 5.57
C MET A 1 -21.20 13.36 4.39
N ALA A 2 -20.11 13.83 3.77
CA ALA A 2 -20.16 14.83 2.69
C ALA A 2 -21.00 14.42 1.48
N MET A 3 -20.89 13.18 0.99
CA MET A 3 -21.72 12.70 -0.13
C MET A 3 -23.19 12.54 0.19
N LEU A 4 -23.54 12.11 1.41
CA LEU A 4 -24.93 12.05 1.87
C LEU A 4 -25.52 13.46 1.95
N LEU A 5 -24.71 14.44 2.38
CA LEU A 5 -25.09 15.85 2.37
C LEU A 5 -25.30 16.37 0.95
N ILE A 6 -24.42 16.01 0.00
CA ILE A 6 -24.52 16.40 -1.41
C ILE A 6 -25.75 15.76 -2.06
N SER A 7 -26.06 14.50 -1.78
CA SER A 7 -27.29 13.86 -2.27
C SER A 7 -28.53 14.50 -1.69
N PHE A 8 -28.51 14.88 -0.41
CA PHE A 8 -29.62 15.57 0.23
C PHE A 8 -29.82 16.98 -0.34
N LEU A 9 -28.72 17.71 -0.56
CA LEU A 9 -28.71 19.01 -1.23
C LEU A 9 -29.19 18.91 -2.68
N PHE A 10 -28.79 17.89 -3.44
CA PHE A 10 -29.23 17.71 -4.82
C PHE A 10 -30.73 17.46 -4.93
N ILE A 11 -31.29 16.64 -4.02
CA ILE A 11 -32.74 16.40 -3.91
C ILE A 11 -33.47 17.69 -3.49
N PHE A 12 -32.89 18.51 -2.61
CA PHE A 12 -33.50 19.76 -2.15
C PHE A 12 -33.41 20.91 -3.17
N ILE A 13 -32.36 20.92 -4.00
CA ILE A 13 -32.12 21.93 -5.05
C ILE A 13 -32.87 21.57 -6.34
N TYR A 14 -33.22 20.30 -6.53
CA TYR A 14 -33.99 19.88 -7.69
C TYR A 14 -35.41 20.46 -7.65
N THR A 15 -35.62 21.51 -8.42
CA THR A 15 -36.95 22.01 -8.78
C THR A 15 -37.31 21.50 -10.18
N PRO A 16 -38.56 21.09 -10.45
CA PRO A 16 -39.01 20.70 -11.79
C PRO A 16 -38.82 21.81 -12.85
N GLU A 17 -38.64 23.06 -12.42
CA GLU A 17 -38.38 24.23 -13.25
C GLU A 17 -36.88 24.50 -13.46
N ASN A 18 -36.02 23.53 -13.15
CA ASN A 18 -34.58 23.64 -13.39
C ASN A 18 -34.29 23.79 -14.89
N VAL A 19 -33.41 24.75 -15.24
CA VAL A 19 -32.93 25.03 -16.59
C VAL A 19 -32.42 23.78 -17.32
N LEU A 20 -31.83 22.82 -16.60
CA LEU A 20 -31.41 21.55 -17.18
C LEU A 20 -32.61 20.71 -17.65
N ASN A 21 -33.70 20.65 -16.87
CA ASN A 21 -34.89 19.89 -17.25
C ASN A 21 -35.52 20.47 -18.52
N THR A 22 -35.66 21.80 -18.59
CA THR A 22 -36.19 22.48 -19.77
C THR A 22 -35.29 22.32 -20.99
N LEU A 23 -33.96 22.30 -20.83
CA LEU A 23 -33.03 22.01 -21.92
C LEU A 23 -33.20 20.58 -22.46
N PHE A 24 -33.28 19.57 -21.59
CA PHE A 24 -33.52 18.19 -22.01
C PHE A 24 -34.88 18.05 -22.69
N TYR A 25 -35.89 18.71 -22.15
CA TYR A 25 -37.23 18.78 -22.75
C TYR A 25 -37.17 19.34 -24.18
N ASP A 26 -36.48 20.46 -24.39
CA ASP A 26 -36.35 21.10 -25.70
C ASP A 26 -35.59 20.24 -26.71
N VAL A 27 -34.51 19.56 -26.28
CA VAL A 27 -33.75 18.64 -27.14
C VAL A 27 -34.61 17.48 -27.60
N MET A 28 -35.42 16.91 -26.70
CA MET A 28 -36.30 15.79 -27.04
C MET A 28 -37.48 16.21 -27.90
N LEU A 29 -38.03 17.40 -27.64
CA LEU A 29 -39.10 18.00 -28.42
C LEU A 29 -38.74 18.13 -29.91
N LYS A 30 -37.50 18.47 -30.24
CA LYS A 30 -37.03 18.58 -31.63
C LYS A 30 -37.21 17.29 -32.44
N GLN A 31 -37.29 16.14 -31.79
CA GLN A 31 -37.49 14.84 -32.45
C GLN A 31 -38.96 14.55 -32.75
N LYS A 32 -39.90 15.30 -32.16
CA LYS A 32 -41.34 15.11 -32.35
C LYS A 32 -41.84 15.95 -33.53
N GLN A 33 -42.42 15.28 -34.52
CA GLN A 33 -43.05 15.94 -35.67
C GLN A 33 -44.58 15.92 -35.52
N VAL A 34 -45.23 17.09 -35.65
CA VAL A 34 -46.67 17.17 -35.90
C VAL A 34 -46.88 16.84 -37.37
N LYS A 35 -47.76 15.90 -37.73
CA LYS A 35 -47.87 15.39 -39.11
C LYS A 35 -48.86 16.17 -39.99
N GLU A 36 -49.82 16.86 -39.38
CA GLU A 36 -50.93 17.49 -40.09
C GLU A 36 -50.93 19.00 -39.91
N ASN A 37 -51.21 19.71 -41.00
CA ASN A 37 -51.28 21.16 -41.01
C ASN A 37 -52.73 21.61 -41.21
N HIS A 38 -53.31 22.19 -40.17
CA HIS A 38 -54.70 22.62 -40.11
C HIS A 38 -54.86 24.14 -40.24
N ALA A 39 -53.77 24.90 -40.10
CA ALA A 39 -53.77 26.35 -40.10
C ALA A 39 -53.15 26.94 -41.38
N VAL A 40 -53.62 28.12 -41.78
CA VAL A 40 -53.04 28.96 -42.82
C VAL A 40 -52.94 30.38 -42.27
N ILE A 41 -51.79 31.03 -42.41
CA ILE A 41 -51.56 32.39 -41.95
C ILE A 41 -51.74 33.36 -43.12
N ILE A 42 -52.55 34.39 -42.92
CA ILE A 42 -52.61 35.57 -43.76
C ILE A 42 -51.84 36.67 -43.04
N ALA A 43 -50.64 36.91 -43.54
CA ALA A 43 -49.63 37.77 -42.96
C ALA A 43 -49.86 39.23 -43.35
N ILE A 44 -50.04 40.09 -42.35
CA ILE A 44 -49.82 41.54 -42.49
C ILE A 44 -48.31 41.74 -42.46
N ASP A 45 -47.71 41.56 -43.64
CA ASP A 45 -46.29 41.61 -43.90
C ASP A 45 -45.85 42.95 -44.53
N ASP A 46 -44.54 43.13 -44.69
CA ASP A 46 -43.95 44.33 -45.25
C ASP A 46 -44.46 44.60 -46.68
N LYS A 47 -44.69 43.55 -47.48
CA LYS A 47 -45.27 43.64 -48.83
C LYS A 47 -46.68 44.22 -48.81
N SER A 48 -47.52 43.74 -47.89
CA SER A 48 -48.91 44.19 -47.78
C SER A 48 -49.01 45.62 -47.27
N ILE A 49 -48.14 46.03 -46.33
CA ILE A 49 -48.07 47.41 -45.87
C ILE A 49 -47.63 48.35 -47.00
N GLN A 50 -46.66 47.95 -47.82
CA GLN A 50 -46.25 48.73 -49.00
C GLN A 50 -47.36 48.85 -50.05
N THR A 51 -48.15 47.79 -50.23
CA THR A 51 -49.18 47.70 -51.29
C THR A 51 -50.50 48.38 -50.89
N ILE A 52 -50.95 48.19 -49.65
CA ILE A 52 -52.27 48.67 -49.16
C ILE A 52 -52.14 50.06 -48.52
N GLY A 53 -50.99 50.36 -47.89
CA GLY A 53 -50.71 51.62 -47.22
C GLY A 53 -50.35 51.45 -45.74
N ARG A 54 -50.22 52.58 -45.04
CA ARG A 54 -49.76 52.62 -43.64
C ARG A 54 -50.69 51.85 -42.70
N TRP A 55 -50.12 50.93 -41.91
CA TRP A 55 -50.79 50.21 -40.82
C TRP A 55 -51.00 51.14 -39.59
N PRO A 56 -52.12 51.01 -38.82
CA PRO A 56 -53.27 50.12 -39.02
C PRO A 56 -54.20 50.57 -40.15
N TRP A 57 -54.77 49.61 -40.88
CA TRP A 57 -55.69 49.88 -41.99
C TRP A 57 -57.13 50.15 -41.54
N PRO A 58 -57.93 50.88 -42.33
CA PRO A 58 -59.36 51.04 -42.06
C PRO A 58 -60.11 49.71 -42.03
N ARG A 59 -61.13 49.55 -41.17
CA ARG A 59 -61.81 48.25 -40.95
C ARG A 59 -62.53 47.71 -42.18
N LYS A 60 -62.85 48.57 -43.15
CA LYS A 60 -63.41 48.16 -44.46
C LYS A 60 -62.46 47.23 -45.23
N VAL A 61 -61.15 47.36 -45.06
CA VAL A 61 -60.16 46.47 -45.68
C VAL A 61 -60.24 45.06 -45.08
N HIS A 62 -60.48 44.97 -43.77
CA HIS A 62 -60.74 43.70 -43.09
C HIS A 62 -62.09 43.10 -43.49
N ALA A 63 -63.12 43.93 -43.68
CA ALA A 63 -64.42 43.49 -44.19
C ALA A 63 -64.31 42.84 -45.58
N GLN A 64 -63.59 43.48 -46.51
CA GLN A 64 -63.35 42.94 -47.85
C GLN A 64 -62.61 41.59 -47.82
N LEU A 65 -61.64 41.43 -46.92
CA LEU A 65 -60.96 40.16 -46.74
C LEU A 65 -61.92 39.07 -46.24
N VAL A 66 -62.75 39.38 -45.25
CA VAL A 66 -63.76 38.43 -44.73
C VAL A 66 -64.70 37.97 -45.84
N ASP A 67 -65.28 38.91 -46.60
CA ASP A 67 -66.21 38.59 -47.69
C ASP A 67 -65.56 37.67 -48.73
N LYS A 68 -64.27 37.89 -49.01
CA LYS A 68 -63.51 37.07 -49.95
C LYS A 68 -63.27 35.66 -49.40
N LEU A 69 -62.82 35.55 -48.16
CA LEU A 69 -62.57 34.26 -47.50
C LEU A 69 -63.85 33.45 -47.29
N ALA A 70 -64.99 34.11 -47.07
CA ALA A 70 -66.28 33.44 -46.93
C ALA A 70 -66.61 32.54 -48.13
N SER A 71 -66.21 32.93 -49.35
CA SER A 71 -66.39 32.13 -50.56
C SER A 71 -65.56 30.82 -50.57
N ALA A 72 -64.45 30.79 -49.83
CA ALA A 72 -63.52 29.67 -49.78
C ALA A 72 -63.85 28.62 -48.70
N LYS A 73 -64.93 28.81 -47.94
CA LYS A 73 -65.43 27.90 -46.88
C LYS A 73 -64.36 27.47 -45.86
N PRO A 74 -63.69 28.41 -45.17
CA PRO A 74 -62.80 28.07 -44.07
C PRO A 74 -63.56 27.41 -42.92
N ALA A 75 -62.84 26.63 -42.11
CA ALA A 75 -63.39 26.07 -40.88
C ALA A 75 -63.64 27.18 -39.85
N ALA A 76 -62.65 28.06 -39.68
CA ALA A 76 -62.71 29.22 -38.80
C ALA A 76 -61.81 30.34 -39.31
N ILE A 77 -62.13 31.59 -38.98
CA ILE A 77 -61.29 32.77 -39.29
C ILE A 77 -60.99 33.49 -37.97
N GLY A 78 -59.71 33.57 -37.61
CA GLY A 78 -59.23 34.31 -36.45
C GLY A 78 -58.50 35.57 -36.88
N PHE A 79 -58.87 36.71 -36.31
CA PHE A 79 -58.06 37.92 -36.41
C PHE A 79 -57.21 38.05 -35.14
N ASP A 80 -55.89 37.86 -35.24
CA ASP A 80 -54.95 38.12 -34.15
C ASP A 80 -54.60 39.62 -34.08
N ILE A 81 -55.64 40.45 -33.92
CA ILE A 81 -55.59 41.91 -33.87
C ILE A 81 -56.61 42.38 -32.83
N LEU A 82 -56.16 43.19 -31.88
CA LEU A 82 -57.02 43.76 -30.84
C LEU A 82 -57.78 44.98 -31.38
N PHE A 83 -59.05 44.79 -31.74
CA PHE A 83 -59.95 45.87 -32.21
C PHE A 83 -60.66 46.57 -31.03
N VAL A 84 -59.89 47.08 -30.06
CA VAL A 84 -60.44 47.72 -28.84
C VAL A 84 -60.99 49.12 -29.15
N ASP A 85 -60.21 49.94 -29.85
CA ASP A 85 -60.57 51.32 -30.16
C ASP A 85 -61.36 51.44 -31.47
N PRO A 86 -62.36 52.35 -31.53
CA PRO A 86 -63.11 52.64 -32.75
C PRO A 86 -62.21 53.26 -33.83
N ASP A 87 -62.57 53.06 -35.09
CA ASP A 87 -61.90 53.71 -36.21
C ASP A 87 -62.24 55.22 -36.26
N LEU A 88 -61.37 56.04 -35.68
CA LEU A 88 -61.56 57.49 -35.64
C LEU A 88 -61.39 58.15 -37.02
N ALA A 89 -60.67 57.51 -37.95
CA ALA A 89 -60.44 58.06 -39.29
C ALA A 89 -61.64 57.81 -40.21
N GLU A 90 -62.30 56.65 -40.08
CA GLU A 90 -63.47 56.29 -40.88
C GLU A 90 -64.47 55.45 -40.04
N PRO A 91 -65.33 56.09 -39.22
CA PRO A 91 -66.22 55.37 -38.29
C PRO A 91 -67.23 54.43 -38.95
N THR A 92 -67.61 54.66 -40.21
CA THR A 92 -68.50 53.77 -40.99
C THR A 92 -67.83 52.45 -41.34
N SER A 93 -66.49 52.38 -41.27
CA SER A 93 -65.72 51.18 -41.57
C SER A 93 -65.88 50.09 -40.50
N ASP A 94 -66.03 50.47 -39.22
CA ASP A 94 -66.31 49.55 -38.11
C ASP A 94 -67.68 48.85 -38.30
N VAL A 95 -68.71 49.61 -38.70
CA VAL A 95 -70.03 49.05 -38.99
C VAL A 95 -69.98 48.10 -40.20
N THR A 96 -69.17 48.43 -41.20
CA THR A 96 -68.99 47.59 -42.39
C THR A 96 -68.33 46.26 -42.04
N PHE A 97 -67.28 46.30 -41.21
CA PHE A 97 -66.61 45.10 -40.73
C PHE A 97 -67.49 44.28 -39.79
N ALA A 98 -68.22 44.91 -38.88
CA ALA A 98 -69.19 44.23 -38.04
C ALA A 98 -70.27 43.49 -38.86
N LYS A 99 -70.72 44.06 -39.98
CA LYS A 99 -71.65 43.38 -40.91
C LYS A 99 -71.01 42.17 -41.60
N ALA A 100 -69.78 42.29 -42.09
CA ALA A 100 -69.04 41.17 -42.69
C ALA A 100 -68.78 40.04 -41.67
N ILE A 101 -68.51 40.43 -40.42
CA ILE A 101 -68.39 39.48 -39.31
C ILE A 101 -69.72 38.78 -39.03
N ALA A 102 -70.83 39.52 -39.00
CA ALA A 102 -72.15 38.93 -38.74
C ALA A 102 -72.69 38.08 -39.90
N SER A 103 -72.24 38.30 -41.14
CA SER A 103 -72.61 37.50 -42.31
C SER A 103 -71.83 36.18 -42.40
N THR A 104 -70.62 36.14 -41.84
CA THR A 104 -69.73 34.98 -41.89
C THR A 104 -69.73 34.24 -40.54
N ALA A 105 -70.11 32.98 -40.52
CA ALA A 105 -70.03 32.17 -39.29
C ALA A 105 -68.55 31.90 -38.92
N ASN A 106 -68.29 31.60 -37.65
CA ASN A 106 -67.00 31.10 -37.15
C ASN A 106 -65.84 32.11 -37.17
N ILE A 107 -66.12 33.38 -36.87
CA ILE A 107 -65.09 34.40 -36.65
C ILE A 107 -64.71 34.48 -35.18
N VAL A 108 -63.40 34.42 -34.92
CA VAL A 108 -62.80 34.59 -33.60
C VAL A 108 -62.06 35.92 -33.52
N LEU A 109 -62.36 36.71 -32.50
CA LEU A 109 -61.61 37.92 -32.16
C LEU A 109 -60.87 37.73 -30.83
N PRO A 110 -59.69 38.35 -30.65
CA PRO A 110 -58.90 38.18 -29.45
C PRO A 110 -59.38 39.17 -28.38
N LEU A 111 -59.18 38.79 -27.13
CA LEU A 111 -59.16 39.70 -25.99
C LEU A 111 -57.83 39.57 -25.27
N SER A 112 -57.43 40.60 -24.54
CA SER A 112 -56.16 40.60 -23.80
C SER A 112 -56.38 41.03 -22.36
N PRO A 113 -55.57 40.55 -21.40
CA PRO A 113 -55.50 41.21 -20.10
C PRO A 113 -55.00 42.65 -20.26
N ASN A 114 -55.67 43.61 -19.62
CA ASN A 114 -55.09 44.92 -19.30
C ASN A 114 -54.46 44.83 -17.92
N PHE A 115 -53.18 45.19 -17.77
CA PHE A 115 -52.56 45.30 -16.45
C PHE A 115 -52.36 46.79 -16.13
N GLU A 116 -53.21 47.37 -15.28
CA GLU A 116 -53.03 48.74 -14.80
C GLU A 116 -51.99 48.80 -13.66
N GLU A 117 -51.36 49.96 -13.46
CA GLU A 117 -50.29 50.19 -12.48
C GLU A 117 -50.67 49.82 -11.02
N ASN A 118 -51.96 49.68 -10.71
CA ASN A 118 -52.50 49.34 -9.37
C ASN A 118 -52.88 47.86 -9.19
N ALA A 119 -52.40 46.96 -10.06
CA ALA A 119 -52.63 45.50 -10.00
C ALA A 119 -54.10 45.03 -10.18
N SER A 120 -55.02 45.92 -10.53
CA SER A 120 -56.32 45.55 -11.09
C SER A 120 -56.13 45.18 -12.56
N ALA A 121 -56.33 43.90 -12.89
CA ALA A 121 -56.41 43.48 -14.28
C ALA A 121 -57.87 43.58 -14.77
N HIS A 122 -58.11 43.92 -16.02
CA HIS A 122 -59.45 43.85 -16.61
C HIS A 122 -59.37 43.31 -18.04
N GLU A 123 -60.52 42.93 -18.59
CA GLU A 123 -60.61 42.34 -19.93
C GLU A 123 -60.63 43.46 -20.99
N LEU A 124 -59.61 43.53 -21.86
CA LEU A 124 -59.65 44.35 -23.07
C LEU A 124 -60.45 43.62 -24.13
N LEU A 125 -61.74 43.93 -24.19
CA LEU A 125 -62.65 43.39 -25.18
C LEU A 125 -62.59 44.18 -26.49
N PRO A 126 -62.85 43.55 -27.64
CA PRO A 126 -63.12 44.27 -28.88
C PRO A 126 -64.26 45.30 -28.70
N SER A 127 -64.22 46.37 -29.48
CA SER A 127 -65.26 47.39 -29.53
C SER A 127 -66.65 46.74 -29.62
N THR A 128 -67.60 47.31 -28.87
CA THR A 128 -68.94 46.74 -28.69
C THR A 128 -69.70 46.53 -30.01
N VAL A 129 -69.35 47.28 -31.06
CA VAL A 129 -69.89 47.13 -32.42
C VAL A 129 -69.63 45.73 -33.02
N PHE A 130 -68.56 45.04 -32.57
CA PHE A 130 -68.19 43.71 -33.03
C PHE A 130 -68.78 42.58 -32.17
N LEU A 131 -69.27 42.87 -30.97
CA LEU A 131 -69.78 41.88 -30.00
C LEU A 131 -71.20 41.38 -30.35
N THR A 132 -71.37 40.88 -31.57
CA THR A 132 -72.61 40.26 -32.03
C THR A 132 -72.70 38.81 -31.55
N ASN A 133 -73.90 38.21 -31.51
CA ASN A 133 -74.13 36.82 -31.08
C ASN A 133 -73.38 35.75 -31.90
N LYS A 134 -72.75 36.12 -33.03
CA LYS A 134 -72.01 35.20 -33.91
C LYS A 134 -70.49 35.25 -33.72
N VAL A 135 -69.97 36.22 -32.97
CA VAL A 135 -68.53 36.34 -32.71
C VAL A 135 -68.14 35.48 -31.53
N ILE A 136 -67.06 34.74 -31.71
CA ILE A 136 -66.44 33.96 -30.65
C ILE A 136 -65.23 34.77 -30.15
N LEU A 137 -65.04 34.81 -28.84
CA LEU A 137 -63.89 35.46 -28.22
C LEU A 137 -62.89 34.42 -27.73
N GLY A 138 -61.62 34.78 -27.71
CA GLY A 138 -60.60 34.00 -27.03
C GLY A 138 -59.46 34.88 -26.53
N HIS A 139 -58.87 34.54 -25.38
CA HIS A 139 -57.79 35.34 -24.82
C HIS A 139 -56.47 35.11 -25.56
N ASN A 140 -55.71 36.18 -25.77
CA ASN A 140 -54.34 36.14 -26.25
C ASN A 140 -53.42 36.49 -25.07
N ASP A 141 -53.18 35.49 -24.21
CA ASP A 141 -52.34 35.62 -23.02
C ASP A 141 -51.15 34.69 -23.17
N PHE A 142 -50.04 35.25 -23.63
CA PHE A 142 -48.78 34.55 -23.78
C PHE A 142 -47.90 34.83 -22.58
N GLU A 143 -47.42 33.76 -21.94
CA GLU A 143 -46.44 33.85 -20.86
C GLU A 143 -45.14 33.18 -21.29
N LEU A 144 -44.03 33.87 -21.02
CA LEU A 144 -42.69 33.35 -21.23
C LEU A 144 -42.26 32.58 -19.97
N ASP A 145 -41.56 31.46 -20.17
CA ASP A 145 -40.84 30.82 -19.07
C ASP A 145 -39.74 31.78 -18.55
N THR A 146 -39.14 31.43 -17.40
CA THR A 146 -38.10 32.25 -16.75
C THR A 146 -36.86 32.49 -17.62
N ASP A 147 -36.64 31.67 -18.64
CA ASP A 147 -35.56 31.81 -19.63
C ASP A 147 -35.97 32.61 -20.87
N GLY A 148 -37.18 33.21 -20.89
CA GLY A 148 -37.69 34.00 -22.00
C GLY A 148 -38.18 33.18 -23.20
N VAL A 149 -38.32 31.86 -23.04
CA VAL A 149 -38.82 30.96 -24.08
C VAL A 149 -40.28 30.61 -23.82
N MET A 150 -41.10 30.63 -24.86
CA MET A 150 -42.49 30.24 -24.79
C MET A 150 -42.63 28.73 -25.03
N ARG A 151 -42.97 27.97 -23.98
CA ARG A 151 -43.24 26.52 -24.06
C ARG A 151 -44.69 26.16 -23.75
N LYS A 152 -45.37 27.04 -23.03
CA LYS A 152 -46.65 26.80 -22.37
C LYS A 152 -47.73 27.70 -22.96
N VAL A 153 -48.96 27.20 -22.95
CA VAL A 153 -50.15 28.01 -23.18
C VAL A 153 -51.20 27.69 -22.12
N TYR A 154 -51.89 28.73 -21.68
CA TYR A 154 -53.09 28.61 -20.87
C TYR A 154 -54.28 28.41 -21.79
N LEU A 155 -54.95 27.26 -21.68
CA LEU A 155 -56.14 26.99 -22.48
C LEU A 155 -57.34 27.83 -22.06
N TYR A 156 -57.40 28.19 -20.78
CA TYR A 156 -58.43 29.05 -20.23
C TYR A 156 -57.81 30.10 -19.30
N ALA A 157 -58.24 31.35 -19.47
CA ALA A 157 -57.87 32.47 -18.63
C ALA A 157 -58.99 33.54 -18.59
N GLY A 158 -58.92 34.47 -17.64
CA GLY A 158 -59.88 35.56 -17.57
C GLY A 158 -59.83 36.33 -16.27
N TRP A 159 -60.57 37.44 -16.20
CA TRP A 159 -60.67 38.22 -14.97
C TRP A 159 -61.56 37.50 -13.94
N GLN A 160 -61.04 37.29 -12.72
CA GLN A 160 -61.67 36.57 -11.57
C GLN A 160 -61.97 35.07 -11.78
N GLU A 161 -62.19 34.66 -13.02
CA GLU A 161 -62.51 33.29 -13.42
C GLU A 161 -61.80 33.00 -14.75
N ALA A 162 -61.18 31.81 -14.87
CA ALA A 162 -60.60 31.33 -16.12
C ALA A 162 -61.71 30.91 -17.11
N LYS A 163 -62.50 31.88 -17.56
CA LYS A 163 -63.73 31.66 -18.33
C LYS A 163 -63.54 31.73 -19.84
N TRP A 164 -62.54 32.47 -20.32
CA TRP A 164 -62.28 32.59 -21.74
C TRP A 164 -61.39 31.44 -22.20
N PRO A 165 -61.73 30.71 -23.26
CA PRO A 165 -60.77 29.87 -23.96
C PRO A 165 -59.66 30.74 -24.58
N SER A 166 -58.48 30.18 -24.80
CA SER A 166 -57.43 30.88 -25.56
C SER A 166 -57.87 31.10 -27.00
N PHE A 167 -57.34 32.15 -27.64
CA PHE A 167 -57.65 32.48 -29.04
C PHE A 167 -57.46 31.27 -29.98
N ALA A 168 -56.34 30.56 -29.82
CA ALA A 168 -56.09 29.31 -30.55
C ALA A 168 -57.06 28.17 -30.18
N LEU A 169 -57.45 28.04 -28.91
CA LEU A 169 -58.44 27.03 -28.50
C LEU A 169 -59.82 27.31 -29.10
N SER A 170 -60.26 28.56 -29.11
CA SER A 170 -61.54 28.95 -29.73
C SER A 170 -61.60 28.56 -31.20
N LEU A 171 -60.50 28.76 -31.93
CA LEU A 171 -60.38 28.33 -33.33
C LEU A 171 -60.41 26.80 -33.47
N ALA A 172 -59.68 26.08 -32.63
CA ALA A 172 -59.65 24.62 -32.63
C ALA A 172 -61.02 24.01 -32.26
N GLN A 173 -61.75 24.61 -31.32
CA GLN A 173 -63.09 24.19 -30.90
C GLN A 173 -64.12 24.31 -32.01
N ILE A 174 -64.02 25.30 -32.88
CA ILE A 174 -64.93 25.40 -34.04
C ILE A 174 -64.78 24.18 -34.96
N MET A 175 -63.54 23.74 -35.17
CA MET A 175 -63.25 22.60 -36.05
C MET A 175 -63.54 21.26 -35.37
N GLN A 176 -63.28 21.14 -34.05
CA GLN A 176 -63.48 19.92 -33.26
C GLN A 176 -64.19 20.23 -31.91
N PRO A 177 -65.50 20.54 -31.91
CA PRO A 177 -66.21 21.07 -30.73
C PRO A 177 -66.30 20.08 -29.57
N ASN A 178 -66.41 18.79 -29.86
CA ASN A 178 -66.56 17.76 -28.82
C ASN A 178 -65.23 17.34 -28.17
N LYS A 179 -64.08 17.81 -28.69
CA LYS A 179 -62.75 17.41 -28.20
C LYS A 179 -62.34 18.20 -26.96
N PHE A 180 -62.74 19.46 -26.87
CA PHE A 180 -62.30 20.37 -25.82
C PHE A 180 -63.48 20.78 -24.94
N ILE A 181 -63.58 20.14 -23.78
CA ILE A 181 -64.62 20.43 -22.79
C ILE A 181 -64.14 21.57 -21.90
N ALA A 182 -64.98 22.58 -21.70
CA ALA A 182 -64.69 23.67 -20.77
C ALA A 182 -64.55 23.10 -19.34
N PRO A 183 -63.50 23.47 -18.61
CA PRO A 183 -63.28 22.97 -17.26
C PRO A 183 -64.35 23.50 -16.29
N ASP A 184 -64.50 22.83 -15.15
CA ASP A 184 -65.25 23.37 -14.02
C ASP A 184 -64.69 24.73 -13.60
N LYS A 185 -65.57 25.64 -13.21
CA LYS A 185 -65.23 27.04 -12.89
C LYS A 185 -64.17 27.11 -11.79
N VAL A 186 -62.96 27.53 -12.16
CA VAL A 186 -61.89 27.85 -11.19
C VAL A 186 -61.95 29.36 -10.91
N SER A 187 -62.55 29.74 -9.77
CA SER A 187 -62.56 31.13 -9.29
C SER A 187 -61.87 31.23 -7.94
N LYS A 188 -60.85 32.09 -7.85
CA LYS A 188 -60.24 32.55 -6.60
C LYS A 188 -59.72 33.98 -6.79
N GLY A 189 -60.42 34.99 -6.28
CA GLY A 189 -59.87 36.35 -6.07
C GLY A 189 -60.06 37.38 -7.20
N ASN A 190 -59.55 38.59 -6.96
CA ASN A 190 -59.60 39.75 -7.87
C ASN A 190 -58.30 39.86 -8.68
N PHE A 191 -58.00 38.85 -9.48
CA PHE A 191 -56.82 38.86 -10.37
C PHE A 191 -57.13 38.09 -11.66
N TRP A 192 -56.27 38.32 -12.67
CA TRP A 192 -56.28 37.52 -13.88
C TRP A 192 -55.98 36.06 -13.52
N THR A 193 -56.97 35.19 -13.71
CA THR A 193 -56.93 33.79 -13.30
C THR A 193 -56.66 32.93 -14.52
N ARG A 194 -55.62 32.09 -14.43
CA ARG A 194 -55.20 31.16 -15.47
C ARG A 194 -55.42 29.72 -15.00
N GLN A 195 -55.80 28.83 -15.91
CA GLN A 195 -55.82 27.39 -15.62
C GLN A 195 -54.39 26.83 -15.54
N LYS A 196 -54.23 25.53 -15.22
CA LYS A 196 -52.96 24.83 -15.40
C LYS A 196 -52.55 24.88 -16.89
N PRO A 197 -51.32 25.33 -17.21
CA PRO A 197 -50.87 25.43 -18.59
C PRO A 197 -50.63 24.03 -19.16
N ILE A 198 -50.71 23.93 -20.49
CA ILE A 198 -50.25 22.77 -21.25
C ILE A 198 -48.97 23.14 -22.00
N ASN A 199 -48.10 22.16 -22.21
CA ASN A 199 -46.94 22.37 -23.06
C ASN A 199 -47.31 22.12 -24.53
N ILE A 200 -46.79 22.99 -25.40
CA ILE A 200 -47.02 22.91 -26.84
C ILE A 200 -45.77 22.36 -27.52
N ALA A 201 -45.98 21.37 -28.39
CA ALA A 201 -44.92 20.89 -29.28
C ALA A 201 -44.79 21.88 -30.45
N PHE A 202 -43.88 22.85 -30.30
CA PHE A 202 -43.49 23.73 -31.41
C PHE A 202 -42.78 22.89 -32.47
N ASN A 203 -43.35 22.85 -33.67
CA ASN A 203 -42.87 21.99 -34.76
C ASN A 203 -41.96 22.77 -35.72
N SER A 204 -41.26 22.04 -36.59
CA SER A 204 -40.49 22.58 -37.73
C SER A 204 -41.29 22.67 -39.03
N ILE A 205 -42.58 22.31 -39.02
CA ILE A 205 -43.44 22.52 -40.19
C ILE A 205 -43.77 24.01 -40.29
N ASP A 206 -43.31 24.61 -41.40
CA ASP A 206 -43.74 25.94 -41.81
C ASP A 206 -45.25 25.92 -42.06
N ILE A 207 -45.97 26.73 -41.30
CA ILE A 207 -47.38 27.00 -41.56
C ILE A 207 -47.44 27.83 -42.85
N PRO A 208 -48.25 27.45 -43.86
CA PRO A 208 -48.41 28.25 -45.07
C PRO A 208 -48.77 29.68 -44.71
N THR A 209 -47.88 30.60 -45.08
CA THR A 209 -48.02 32.02 -44.81
C THR A 209 -48.14 32.77 -46.12
N LEU A 210 -49.25 33.48 -46.28
CA LEU A 210 -49.63 34.21 -47.48
C LEU A 210 -49.70 35.70 -47.18
N SER A 211 -49.20 36.55 -48.06
CA SER A 211 -49.31 38.01 -47.90
C SER A 211 -50.78 38.44 -47.93
N TYR A 212 -51.19 39.30 -47.01
CA TYR A 212 -52.55 39.85 -46.94
C TYR A 212 -52.99 40.48 -48.26
N SER A 213 -52.08 41.23 -48.89
CA SER A 213 -52.31 41.86 -50.19
C SER A 213 -52.63 40.87 -51.31
N ASP A 214 -51.91 39.74 -51.40
CA ASP A 214 -52.13 38.71 -52.43
C ASP A 214 -53.48 38.01 -52.26
N VAL A 215 -53.88 37.77 -51.02
CA VAL A 215 -55.22 37.22 -50.74
C VAL A 215 -56.29 38.23 -51.13
N LEU A 216 -56.10 39.51 -50.80
CA LEU A 216 -57.07 40.57 -51.11
C LEU A 216 -57.20 40.84 -52.61
N SER A 217 -56.11 40.80 -53.39
CA SER A 217 -56.11 40.94 -54.87
C SER A 217 -56.67 39.71 -55.58
N GLY A 218 -56.43 38.51 -55.04
CA GLY A 218 -56.94 37.24 -55.59
C GLY A 218 -55.88 36.43 -56.29
N ASP A 219 -54.62 36.71 -55.97
CA ASP A 219 -53.44 36.05 -56.55
C ASP A 219 -53.14 34.71 -55.85
N VAL A 220 -54.02 34.26 -54.95
CA VAL A 220 -53.91 33.00 -54.19
C VAL A 220 -55.05 32.06 -54.57
N ASP A 221 -54.74 30.78 -54.76
CA ASP A 221 -55.75 29.74 -54.96
C ASP A 221 -56.61 29.54 -53.70
N ASN A 222 -57.92 29.76 -53.83
CA ASN A 222 -58.90 29.62 -52.76
C ASN A 222 -58.98 28.19 -52.17
N THR A 223 -58.51 27.16 -52.88
CA THR A 223 -58.51 25.79 -52.35
C THR A 223 -57.66 25.63 -51.09
N ILE A 224 -56.65 26.48 -50.88
CA ILE A 224 -55.77 26.44 -49.70
C ILE A 224 -56.52 26.75 -48.39
N PHE A 225 -57.64 27.48 -48.49
CA PHE A 225 -58.43 27.91 -47.33
C PHE A 225 -59.55 26.93 -46.97
N ASN A 226 -59.90 26.02 -47.88
CA ASN A 226 -61.04 25.13 -47.71
C ASN A 226 -60.86 24.24 -46.48
N HIS A 227 -61.80 24.34 -45.53
CA HIS A 227 -61.79 23.60 -44.26
C HIS A 227 -60.48 23.75 -43.45
N LYS A 228 -59.77 24.88 -43.60
CA LYS A 228 -58.63 25.27 -42.76
C LYS A 228 -59.02 26.31 -41.72
N VAL A 229 -58.23 26.40 -40.66
CA VAL A 229 -58.25 27.53 -39.73
C VAL A 229 -57.41 28.65 -40.34
N ILE A 230 -58.02 29.79 -40.62
CA ILE A 230 -57.32 30.96 -41.15
C ILE A 230 -56.96 31.89 -40.01
N LEU A 231 -55.69 32.26 -39.91
CA LEU A 231 -55.16 33.17 -38.91
C LEU A 231 -54.65 34.44 -39.59
N ILE A 232 -55.22 35.58 -39.24
CA ILE A 232 -54.89 36.88 -39.85
C ILE A 232 -54.19 37.71 -38.78
N GLY A 233 -52.95 38.13 -39.02
CA GLY A 233 -52.20 38.86 -38.00
C GLY A 233 -50.89 39.45 -38.49
N VAL A 234 -50.22 40.20 -37.62
CA VAL A 234 -49.01 40.96 -37.95
C VAL A 234 -47.77 40.07 -37.99
N THR A 235 -47.04 40.13 -39.09
CA THR A 235 -45.74 39.45 -39.29
C THR A 235 -44.66 40.39 -39.85
N ALA A 236 -45.03 41.63 -40.21
CA ALA A 236 -44.13 42.67 -40.69
C ALA A 236 -42.95 42.97 -39.76
N SER A 237 -41.85 43.45 -40.32
CA SER A 237 -40.62 43.73 -39.58
C SER A 237 -40.81 44.96 -38.69
N GLY A 238 -40.54 44.81 -37.38
CA GLY A 238 -40.65 45.91 -36.41
C GLY A 238 -42.07 46.23 -35.95
N LEU A 239 -43.07 45.42 -36.32
CA LEU A 239 -44.44 45.53 -35.82
C LEU A 239 -44.84 44.24 -35.08
N GLY A 240 -45.51 44.39 -33.93
CA GLY A 240 -45.94 43.28 -33.09
C GLY A 240 -44.82 42.65 -32.23
N GLU A 241 -45.22 41.79 -31.31
CA GLU A 241 -44.31 41.06 -30.43
C GLU A 241 -43.67 39.86 -31.14
N ARG A 242 -42.43 39.52 -30.76
CA ARG A 242 -41.66 38.39 -31.29
C ARG A 242 -41.21 37.50 -30.14
N PHE A 243 -41.60 36.23 -30.18
CA PHE A 243 -41.35 35.29 -29.11
C PHE A 243 -40.29 34.27 -29.51
N THR A 244 -39.51 33.84 -28.52
CA THR A 244 -38.56 32.74 -28.67
C THR A 244 -39.27 31.45 -28.31
N THR A 245 -39.16 30.41 -29.13
CA THR A 245 -39.71 29.07 -28.86
C THR A 245 -38.57 28.04 -28.78
N PRO A 246 -38.81 26.81 -28.29
CA PRO A 246 -37.79 25.76 -28.22
C PRO A 246 -37.07 25.43 -29.55
N THR A 247 -37.71 25.74 -30.69
CA THR A 247 -37.18 25.53 -32.03
C THR A 247 -36.59 26.80 -32.66
N SER A 248 -36.70 27.98 -32.02
CA SER A 248 -36.11 29.24 -32.49
C SER A 248 -34.58 29.29 -32.49
N MET A 249 -33.88 28.30 -31.92
CA MET A 249 -32.41 28.18 -32.11
C MET A 249 -32.03 27.77 -33.55
N SER A 250 -32.99 27.24 -34.32
CA SER A 250 -32.84 26.88 -35.74
C SER A 250 -33.67 27.74 -36.70
N HIS A 251 -34.56 28.60 -36.19
CA HIS A 251 -35.50 29.43 -36.96
C HIS A 251 -35.60 30.86 -36.41
N GLN A 252 -36.26 31.77 -37.12
CA GLN A 252 -36.51 33.12 -36.63
C GLN A 252 -37.48 33.12 -35.42
N ARG A 253 -37.45 34.18 -34.60
CA ARG A 253 -38.46 34.40 -33.55
C ARG A 253 -39.84 34.56 -34.19
N LEU A 254 -40.83 33.91 -33.61
CA LEU A 254 -42.19 33.85 -34.16
C LEU A 254 -43.03 35.04 -33.70
N SER A 255 -43.92 35.53 -34.55
CA SER A 255 -44.95 36.50 -34.17
C SER A 255 -46.09 35.81 -33.40
N GLY A 256 -46.95 36.61 -32.76
CA GLY A 256 -48.13 36.09 -32.05
C GLY A 256 -49.04 35.21 -32.93
N VAL A 257 -49.22 35.60 -34.20
CA VAL A 257 -50.09 34.86 -35.13
C VAL A 257 -49.49 33.52 -35.54
N GLU A 258 -48.15 33.47 -35.69
CA GLU A 258 -47.42 32.23 -35.96
C GLU A 258 -47.50 31.27 -34.77
N ILE A 259 -47.36 31.78 -33.55
CA ILE A 259 -47.53 31.00 -32.31
C ILE A 259 -48.93 30.42 -32.20
N ASN A 260 -49.96 31.24 -32.41
CA ASN A 260 -51.35 30.79 -32.41
C ASN A 260 -51.57 29.69 -33.46
N GLY A 261 -50.93 29.79 -34.64
CA GLY A 261 -50.94 28.74 -35.65
C GLY A 261 -50.34 27.42 -35.18
N HIS A 262 -49.19 27.47 -34.50
CA HIS A 262 -48.59 26.28 -33.91
C HIS A 262 -49.46 25.67 -32.80
N ILE A 263 -50.10 26.50 -31.96
CA ILE A 263 -51.01 26.04 -30.90
C ILE A 263 -52.23 25.36 -31.52
N VAL A 264 -52.87 25.95 -32.53
CA VAL A 264 -54.01 25.35 -33.25
C VAL A 264 -53.63 23.99 -33.83
N ASN A 265 -52.51 23.90 -34.55
CA ASN A 265 -52.03 22.65 -35.13
C ASN A 265 -51.75 21.60 -34.05
N ALA A 266 -51.14 21.99 -32.92
CA ALA A 266 -50.86 21.09 -31.82
C ALA A 266 -52.13 20.57 -31.13
N LEU A 267 -53.15 21.42 -30.96
CA LEU A 267 -54.44 21.04 -30.38
C LEU A 267 -55.22 20.07 -31.29
N LEU A 268 -55.32 20.38 -32.58
CA LEU A 268 -56.08 19.57 -33.53
C LEU A 268 -55.42 18.21 -33.81
N SER A 269 -54.09 18.13 -33.72
CA SER A 269 -53.32 16.90 -34.01
C SER A 269 -52.96 16.07 -32.77
N ASP A 270 -53.55 16.35 -31.60
CA ASP A 270 -53.24 15.67 -30.32
C ASP A 270 -51.75 15.69 -29.95
N ALA A 271 -51.05 16.77 -30.32
CA ALA A 271 -49.61 16.92 -30.07
C ALA A 271 -49.28 17.67 -28.77
N THR A 272 -50.29 17.99 -27.96
CA THR A 272 -50.11 18.63 -26.65
C THR A 272 -49.36 17.72 -25.70
N ILE A 273 -48.50 18.29 -24.85
CA ILE A 273 -47.66 17.53 -23.93
C ILE A 273 -48.12 17.76 -22.50
N THR A 274 -48.35 16.65 -21.81
CA THR A 274 -48.80 16.65 -20.42
C THR A 274 -47.62 16.37 -19.49
N LEU A 275 -47.43 17.25 -18.49
CA LEU A 275 -46.42 17.01 -17.46
C LEU A 275 -46.95 16.01 -16.43
N ILE A 276 -46.20 14.93 -16.21
CA ILE A 276 -46.52 13.98 -15.14
C ILE A 276 -46.40 14.71 -13.78
N PRO A 277 -47.40 14.59 -12.89
CA PRO A 277 -47.37 15.22 -11.56
C PRO A 277 -46.15 14.79 -10.74
N ASN A 278 -45.71 15.64 -9.81
CA ASN A 278 -44.53 15.39 -8.97
C ASN A 278 -44.55 14.00 -8.30
N LEU A 279 -45.71 13.53 -7.83
CA LEU A 279 -45.84 12.19 -7.24
C LEU A 279 -45.44 11.07 -8.23
N GLY A 280 -45.83 11.19 -9.50
CA GLY A 280 -45.46 10.25 -10.55
C GLY A 280 -43.97 10.33 -10.89
N GLN A 281 -43.39 11.53 -10.91
CA GLN A 281 -41.94 11.73 -11.10
C GLN A 281 -41.13 11.06 -9.97
N TYR A 282 -41.56 11.23 -8.72
CA TYR A 282 -40.91 10.59 -7.56
C TYR A 282 -41.09 9.07 -7.56
N ALA A 283 -42.26 8.56 -7.96
CA ALA A 283 -42.47 7.13 -8.10
C ALA A 283 -41.54 6.51 -9.15
N PHE A 284 -41.36 7.18 -10.30
CA PHE A 284 -40.41 6.75 -11.32
C PHE A 284 -38.97 6.72 -10.78
N ALA A 285 -38.53 7.78 -10.11
CA ALA A 285 -37.21 7.82 -9.50
C ALA A 285 -37.00 6.70 -8.46
N ALA A 286 -38.00 6.44 -7.63
CA ALA A 286 -37.96 5.37 -6.63
C ALA A 286 -37.81 3.98 -7.27
N ILE A 287 -38.53 3.70 -8.37
CA ILE A 287 -38.42 2.44 -9.11
C ILE A 287 -36.99 2.24 -9.64
N ILE A 288 -36.41 3.27 -10.26
CA ILE A 288 -35.03 3.22 -10.78
C ILE A 288 -34.01 2.98 -9.65
N VAL A 289 -34.18 3.63 -8.50
CA VAL A 289 -33.31 3.42 -7.33
C VAL A 289 -33.47 2.01 -6.76
N LEU A 290 -34.69 1.48 -6.68
CA LEU A 290 -34.92 0.10 -6.25
C LEU A 290 -34.24 -0.92 -7.17
N LEU A 291 -34.27 -0.69 -8.49
CA LEU A 291 -33.54 -1.51 -9.46
C LEU A 291 -32.01 -1.39 -9.27
N ALA A 292 -31.49 -0.21 -8.93
CA ALA A 292 -30.08 -0.02 -8.61
C ALA A 292 -29.67 -0.79 -7.35
N ILE A 293 -30.51 -0.76 -6.30
CA ILE A 293 -30.30 -1.54 -5.06
C ILE A 293 -30.33 -3.04 -5.35
N LEU A 294 -31.24 -3.48 -6.22
CA LEU A 294 -31.33 -4.88 -6.65
C LEU A 294 -30.06 -5.31 -7.42
N CYS A 295 -29.52 -4.44 -8.29
CA CYS A 295 -28.25 -4.69 -8.97
C CYS A 295 -27.09 -4.83 -7.97
N LEU A 296 -27.08 -4.02 -6.92
CA LEU A 296 -26.08 -4.07 -5.85
C LEU A 296 -26.15 -5.35 -5.01
N SER A 297 -27.35 -5.91 -4.82
CA SER A 297 -27.53 -7.12 -3.99
C SER A 297 -27.38 -8.43 -4.76
N LEU A 298 -27.71 -8.45 -6.05
CA LEU A 298 -27.73 -9.68 -6.85
C LEU A 298 -26.51 -9.88 -7.75
N LEU A 299 -25.79 -8.81 -8.12
CA LEU A 299 -24.71 -8.89 -9.12
C LEU A 299 -23.33 -8.91 -8.49
N ASN A 300 -22.42 -9.63 -9.13
CA ASN A 300 -20.99 -9.59 -8.80
C ASN A 300 -20.42 -8.19 -9.01
N SER A 301 -19.40 -7.83 -8.21
CA SER A 301 -18.78 -6.51 -8.20
C SER A 301 -18.23 -6.02 -9.55
N ALA A 302 -17.94 -6.94 -10.47
CA ALA A 302 -17.51 -6.63 -11.83
C ALA A 302 -18.63 -6.02 -12.70
N PHE A 303 -19.87 -6.44 -12.48
CA PHE A 303 -21.01 -6.05 -13.32
C PHE A 303 -21.82 -4.89 -12.75
N VAL A 304 -21.74 -4.63 -11.43
CA VAL A 304 -22.52 -3.57 -10.77
C VAL A 304 -22.40 -2.21 -11.47
N LEU A 305 -21.19 -1.76 -11.80
CA LEU A 305 -20.98 -0.47 -12.47
C LEU A 305 -21.58 -0.43 -13.88
N ILE A 306 -21.47 -1.54 -14.63
CA ILE A 306 -22.04 -1.67 -15.97
C ILE A 306 -23.56 -1.64 -15.91
N SER A 307 -24.15 -2.34 -14.93
CA SER A 307 -25.60 -2.36 -14.73
C SER A 307 -26.16 -1.01 -14.29
N LEU A 308 -25.46 -0.28 -13.42
CA LEU A 308 -25.85 1.09 -13.06
C LEU A 308 -25.77 2.05 -14.26
N ALA A 309 -24.74 1.93 -15.10
CA ALA A 309 -24.66 2.70 -16.35
C ALA A 309 -25.80 2.31 -17.32
N GLY A 310 -26.13 1.03 -17.41
CA GLY A 310 -27.28 0.54 -18.17
C GLY A 310 -28.61 1.13 -17.67
N LEU A 311 -28.79 1.29 -16.36
CA LEU A 311 -29.97 1.94 -15.78
C LEU A 311 -30.07 3.43 -16.11
N ILE A 312 -28.94 4.15 -16.21
CA ILE A 312 -28.94 5.55 -16.68
C ILE A 312 -29.47 5.61 -18.11
N ILE A 313 -28.98 4.75 -19.00
CA ILE A 313 -29.43 4.69 -20.40
C ILE A 313 -30.91 4.29 -20.46
N ALA A 314 -31.32 3.28 -19.71
CA ALA A 314 -32.71 2.83 -19.65
C ALA A 314 -33.65 3.96 -19.18
N THR A 315 -33.25 4.73 -18.17
CA THR A 315 -34.00 5.89 -17.67
C THR A 315 -34.24 6.91 -18.78
N PHE A 316 -33.20 7.21 -19.56
CA PHE A 316 -33.28 8.14 -20.69
C PHE A 316 -34.20 7.63 -21.80
N VAL A 317 -34.09 6.33 -22.13
CA VAL A 317 -34.95 5.68 -23.14
C VAL A 317 -36.41 5.69 -22.70
N ILE A 318 -36.70 5.39 -21.44
CA ILE A 318 -38.06 5.41 -20.89
C ILE A 318 -38.64 6.83 -20.94
N ALA A 319 -37.90 7.84 -20.50
CA ALA A 319 -38.34 9.24 -20.55
C ALA A 319 -38.61 9.71 -21.99
N THR A 320 -37.72 9.37 -22.92
CA THR A 320 -37.86 9.71 -24.35
C THR A 320 -39.07 9.01 -24.97
N GLY A 321 -39.24 7.71 -24.72
CA GLY A 321 -40.39 6.94 -25.19
C GLY A 321 -41.71 7.47 -24.63
N SER A 322 -41.74 7.83 -23.34
CA SER A 322 -42.88 8.48 -22.69
C SER A 322 -43.31 9.76 -23.42
N LEU A 323 -42.34 10.61 -23.80
CA LEU A 323 -42.62 11.86 -24.49
C LEU A 323 -43.06 11.65 -25.95
N LEU A 324 -42.33 10.82 -26.70
CA LEU A 324 -42.55 10.67 -28.14
C LEU A 324 -43.77 9.81 -28.49
N ILE A 325 -44.07 8.80 -27.67
CA ILE A 325 -45.16 7.85 -27.94
C ILE A 325 -46.45 8.26 -27.21
N TYR A 326 -46.34 8.68 -25.95
CA TYR A 326 -47.50 8.92 -25.08
C TYR A 326 -47.74 10.41 -24.78
N ASN A 327 -46.93 11.33 -25.31
CA ASN A 327 -47.03 12.77 -25.05
C ASN A 327 -46.93 13.14 -23.55
N LEU A 328 -46.25 12.30 -22.77
CA LEU A 328 -46.08 12.45 -21.33
C LEU A 328 -44.64 12.84 -21.01
N TRP A 329 -44.43 14.01 -20.40
CA TRP A 329 -43.10 14.43 -19.95
C TRP A 329 -42.75 13.80 -18.59
N LEU A 330 -41.78 12.90 -18.63
CA LEU A 330 -41.17 12.26 -17.48
C LEU A 330 -39.74 12.79 -17.35
N ASP A 331 -39.40 13.46 -16.24
CA ASP A 331 -38.10 14.08 -16.07
C ASP A 331 -37.04 13.02 -15.71
N PRO A 332 -36.02 12.81 -16.56
CA PRO A 332 -34.98 11.81 -16.31
C PRO A 332 -33.91 12.27 -15.31
N LEU A 333 -33.80 13.57 -14.99
CA LEU A 333 -32.67 14.13 -14.24
C LEU A 333 -32.62 13.66 -12.79
N LEU A 334 -33.76 13.60 -12.13
CA LEU A 334 -33.82 13.15 -10.74
C LEU A 334 -33.30 11.70 -10.58
N PRO A 335 -33.83 10.69 -11.31
CA PRO A 335 -33.29 9.32 -11.24
C PRO A 335 -31.83 9.23 -11.67
N ILE A 336 -31.42 9.92 -12.75
CA ILE A 336 -30.03 9.90 -13.21
C ILE A 336 -29.08 10.50 -12.16
N GLY A 337 -29.45 11.62 -11.54
CA GLY A 337 -28.68 12.24 -10.47
C GLY A 337 -28.49 11.30 -9.28
N LEU A 338 -29.55 10.61 -8.86
CA LEU A 338 -29.48 9.60 -7.79
C LEU A 338 -28.56 8.42 -8.16
N LEU A 339 -28.64 7.92 -9.40
CA LEU A 339 -27.74 6.86 -9.90
C LEU A 339 -26.28 7.31 -9.90
N LEU A 340 -25.99 8.53 -10.36
CA LEU A 340 -24.63 9.08 -10.37
C LEU A 340 -24.05 9.20 -8.96
N LEU A 341 -24.86 9.59 -7.98
CA LEU A 341 -24.46 9.64 -6.57
C LEU A 341 -24.13 8.25 -6.01
N ILE A 342 -24.92 7.23 -6.35
CA ILE A 342 -24.64 5.84 -5.99
C ILE A 342 -23.31 5.38 -6.61
N ILE A 343 -23.09 5.65 -7.91
CA ILE A 343 -21.83 5.31 -8.61
C ILE A 343 -20.64 5.98 -7.92
N LEU A 344 -20.72 7.29 -7.64
CA LEU A 344 -19.64 8.05 -7.04
C LEU A 344 -19.31 7.53 -5.63
N TYR A 345 -20.34 7.17 -4.85
CA TYR A 345 -20.17 6.54 -3.53
C TYR A 345 -19.41 5.21 -3.62
N LEU A 346 -19.77 4.35 -4.57
CA LEU A 346 -19.11 3.05 -4.77
C LEU A 346 -17.64 3.22 -5.19
N LEU A 347 -17.36 4.15 -6.11
CA LEU A 347 -15.99 4.45 -6.54
C LEU A 347 -15.13 4.96 -5.38
N PHE A 348 -15.66 5.87 -4.57
CA PHE A 348 -14.97 6.37 -3.38
C PHE A 348 -14.62 5.24 -2.40
N PHE A 349 -15.57 4.34 -2.13
CA PHE A 349 -15.35 3.21 -1.23
C PHE A 349 -14.30 2.23 -1.78
N LYS A 350 -14.34 1.96 -3.09
CA LYS A 350 -13.37 1.11 -3.78
C LYS A 350 -11.96 1.69 -3.70
N VAL A 351 -11.78 2.99 -3.98
CA VAL A 351 -10.47 3.68 -3.87
C VAL A 351 -9.95 3.63 -2.43
N LYS A 352 -10.81 3.91 -1.44
CA LYS A 352 -10.43 3.86 -0.02
C LYS A 352 -9.97 2.45 0.39
N PHE A 353 -10.69 1.43 -0.06
CA PHE A 353 -10.33 0.03 0.18
C PHE A 353 -8.97 -0.34 -0.43
N TYR A 354 -8.73 0.00 -1.70
CA TYR A 354 -7.43 -0.23 -2.35
C TYR A 354 -6.28 0.49 -1.65
N LYS A 355 -6.47 1.75 -1.27
CA LYS A 355 -5.44 2.52 -0.57
C LYS A 355 -5.06 1.89 0.77
N ASN A 356 -6.05 1.46 1.55
CA ASN A 356 -5.81 0.78 2.81
C ASN A 356 -5.09 -0.56 2.63
N ASN A 357 -5.47 -1.34 1.62
CA ASN A 357 -4.79 -2.60 1.31
C ASN A 357 -3.34 -2.38 0.86
N LEU A 358 -3.07 -1.38 0.03
CA LEU A 358 -1.71 -1.02 -0.38
C LEU A 358 -0.86 -0.58 0.81
N LEU A 359 -1.41 0.21 1.74
CA LEU A 359 -0.72 0.61 2.96
C LEU A 359 -0.39 -0.59 3.84
N GLN A 360 -1.33 -1.52 4.02
CA GLN A 360 -1.08 -2.75 4.77
C GLN A 360 -0.05 -3.65 4.09
N LEU A 361 -0.08 -3.74 2.76
CA LEU A 361 0.90 -4.50 1.98
C LEU A 361 2.30 -3.89 2.14
N ASN A 362 2.42 -2.57 2.01
CA ASN A 362 3.67 -1.85 2.18
C ASN A 362 4.21 -1.98 3.61
N GLN A 363 3.35 -1.94 4.63
CA GLN A 363 3.79 -2.22 6.00
C GLN A 363 4.36 -3.63 6.10
N LYS A 364 3.65 -4.66 5.61
CA LYS A 364 4.14 -6.04 5.64
C LYS A 364 5.43 -6.27 4.85
N ILE A 365 5.64 -5.55 3.76
CA ILE A 365 6.83 -5.71 2.91
C ILE A 365 8.06 -5.05 3.53
N TYR A 366 7.90 -3.93 4.26
CA TYR A 366 9.02 -3.10 4.72
C TYR A 366 9.31 -3.16 6.22
N THR A 367 8.56 -3.94 7.00
CA THR A 367 8.78 -4.09 8.45
C THR A 367 9.10 -5.53 8.85
N ASP A 368 9.96 -5.67 9.85
CA ASP A 368 10.23 -6.95 10.51
C ASP A 368 9.09 -7.31 11.47
N ASN A 369 8.55 -8.53 11.33
CA ASN A 369 7.39 -8.96 12.12
C ASN A 369 7.67 -9.05 13.64
N ALA A 370 8.90 -9.34 14.04
CA ALA A 370 9.23 -9.58 15.44
C ALA A 370 9.61 -8.30 16.19
N THR A 371 10.32 -7.35 15.56
CA THR A 371 10.72 -6.09 16.20
C THR A 371 9.91 -4.87 15.77
N GLN A 372 9.11 -4.98 14.70
CA GLN A 372 8.38 -3.86 14.08
C GLN A 372 9.29 -2.74 13.53
N LEU A 373 10.58 -3.03 13.37
CA LEU A 373 11.55 -2.13 12.74
C LEU A 373 11.50 -2.21 11.22
N PRO A 374 12.04 -1.21 10.48
CA PRO A 374 12.41 -1.38 9.08
C PRO A 374 13.18 -2.68 8.84
N ASN A 375 12.84 -3.41 7.79
CA ASN A 375 13.57 -4.62 7.39
C ASN A 375 14.77 -4.30 6.46
N ALA A 376 15.44 -5.35 5.96
CA ALA A 376 16.57 -5.22 5.04
C ALA A 376 16.27 -4.41 3.77
N GLU A 377 15.09 -4.57 3.18
CA GLU A 377 14.73 -3.81 1.97
C GLU A 377 14.53 -2.33 2.32
N LYS A 378 13.83 -2.04 3.42
CA LYS A 378 13.53 -0.65 3.81
C LYS A 378 14.80 0.11 4.20
N VAL A 379 15.74 -0.53 4.89
CA VAL A 379 16.99 0.14 5.29
C VAL A 379 17.90 0.44 4.10
N ASN A 380 17.92 -0.41 3.07
CA ASN A 380 18.63 -0.12 1.82
C ASN A 380 18.09 1.14 1.13
N LEU A 381 16.75 1.30 1.08
CA LEU A 381 16.12 2.50 0.55
C LEU A 381 16.50 3.74 1.37
N ILE A 382 16.46 3.64 2.70
CA ILE A 382 16.84 4.73 3.61
C ILE A 382 18.31 5.14 3.40
N ILE A 383 19.24 4.19 3.26
CA ILE A 383 20.65 4.51 3.02
C ILE A 383 20.82 5.21 1.66
N ASN A 384 20.12 4.77 0.61
CA ASN A 384 20.17 5.47 -0.68
C ASN A 384 19.62 6.91 -0.59
N GLU A 385 18.53 7.13 0.14
CA GLU A 385 18.00 8.48 0.44
C GLU A 385 19.00 9.33 1.24
N LEU A 386 19.71 8.72 2.20
CA LEU A 386 20.77 9.37 2.95
C LEU A 386 21.97 9.73 2.07
N ILE A 387 22.36 8.89 1.11
CA ILE A 387 23.44 9.17 0.15
C ILE A 387 23.08 10.43 -0.67
N LEU A 388 21.87 10.48 -1.22
CA LEU A 388 21.41 11.65 -2.00
C LEU A 388 21.45 12.93 -1.15
N SER A 389 20.97 12.85 0.10
CA SER A 389 20.98 13.98 1.04
C SER A 389 22.41 14.40 1.41
N ALA A 390 23.29 13.44 1.68
CA ALA A 390 24.69 13.64 2.03
C ALA A 390 25.51 14.24 0.88
N GLN A 391 25.18 13.93 -0.38
CA GLN A 391 25.80 14.55 -1.56
C GLN A 391 25.49 16.04 -1.64
N LEU A 392 24.25 16.43 -1.34
CA LEU A 392 23.84 17.84 -1.33
C LEU A 392 24.48 18.61 -0.18
N GLU A 393 24.50 18.02 1.03
CA GLU A 393 24.97 18.68 2.24
C GLU A 393 26.48 18.52 2.53
N LYS A 394 27.18 17.64 1.78
CA LYS A 394 28.58 17.23 2.00
C LYS A 394 28.86 16.72 3.42
N LYS A 395 27.89 16.02 4.00
CA LYS A 395 28.00 15.47 5.36
C LYS A 395 28.15 13.94 5.33
N PRO A 396 29.19 13.37 5.97
CA PRO A 396 29.36 11.91 6.03
C PRO A 396 28.31 11.28 6.95
N PHE A 397 28.09 9.98 6.88
CA PHE A 397 27.25 9.27 7.85
C PHE A 397 27.70 7.82 8.04
N PRO A 398 27.51 7.23 9.23
CA PRO A 398 27.90 5.85 9.47
C PRO A 398 26.80 4.85 9.03
N VAL A 399 27.23 3.66 8.63
CA VAL A 399 26.43 2.44 8.59
C VAL A 399 27.02 1.48 9.60
N ILE A 400 26.24 1.15 10.63
CA ILE A 400 26.69 0.35 11.78
C ILE A 400 25.90 -0.95 11.80
N ILE A 401 26.59 -2.07 11.72
CA ILE A 401 26.00 -3.40 11.86
C ILE A 401 26.29 -3.94 13.25
N ILE A 402 25.25 -4.37 13.94
CA ILE A 402 25.30 -4.92 15.30
C ILE A 402 24.80 -6.36 15.22
N ASN A 403 25.69 -7.34 15.43
CA ASN A 403 25.34 -8.75 15.50
C ASN A 403 25.26 -9.21 16.97
N ILE A 404 24.16 -9.87 17.31
CA ILE A 404 23.98 -10.51 18.62
C ILE A 404 24.34 -11.99 18.49
N GLY A 405 25.43 -12.40 19.14
CA GLY A 405 25.90 -13.77 19.13
C GLY A 405 25.17 -14.69 20.11
N LYS A 406 25.33 -16.01 19.90
CA LYS A 406 24.71 -17.09 20.72
C LYS A 406 23.18 -17.00 20.84
N PHE A 407 22.50 -16.27 19.96
CA PHE A 407 21.05 -16.11 20.02
C PHE A 407 20.28 -17.40 19.73
N ASN A 408 20.85 -18.33 18.95
CA ASN A 408 20.24 -19.63 18.73
C ASN A 408 20.09 -20.40 20.05
N ALA A 409 21.10 -20.38 20.93
CA ALA A 409 21.02 -20.98 22.25
C ALA A 409 19.91 -20.36 23.13
N VAL A 410 19.60 -19.08 22.93
CA VAL A 410 18.43 -18.45 23.57
C VAL A 410 17.14 -19.07 23.03
N ASN A 411 16.98 -19.14 21.71
CA ASN A 411 15.79 -19.73 21.09
C ASN A 411 15.60 -21.20 21.49
N ASP A 412 16.69 -21.95 21.65
CA ASP A 412 16.65 -23.35 22.07
C ASP A 412 16.21 -23.49 23.53
N LEU A 413 16.58 -22.54 24.40
CA LEU A 413 16.24 -22.57 25.84
C LEU A 413 14.81 -22.07 26.13
N VAL A 414 14.41 -20.93 25.56
CA VAL A 414 13.13 -20.26 25.91
C VAL A 414 12.10 -20.25 24.78
N GLY A 415 12.45 -20.81 23.62
CA GLY A 415 11.58 -20.85 22.43
C GLY A 415 11.57 -19.54 21.63
N PHE A 416 11.20 -19.65 20.34
CA PHE A 416 11.19 -18.54 19.39
C PHE A 416 10.31 -17.34 19.80
N SER A 417 9.20 -17.59 20.49
CA SER A 417 8.30 -16.51 20.94
C SER A 417 8.99 -15.59 21.95
N GLU A 418 9.70 -16.16 22.91
CA GLU A 418 10.44 -15.37 23.91
C GLU A 418 11.75 -14.81 23.34
N GLY A 419 12.39 -15.52 22.42
CA GLY A 419 13.47 -14.94 21.60
C GLY A 419 13.03 -13.64 20.90
N ASN A 420 11.83 -13.62 20.32
CA ASN A 420 11.29 -12.38 19.72
C ASN A 420 11.08 -11.26 20.75
N ASN A 421 10.65 -11.57 21.97
CA ASN A 421 10.52 -10.59 23.04
C ASN A 421 11.89 -10.05 23.48
N LEU A 422 12.92 -10.92 23.52
CA LEU A 422 14.29 -10.51 23.79
C LEU A 422 14.84 -9.57 22.70
N LEU A 423 14.53 -9.83 21.43
CA LEU A 423 14.88 -8.93 20.31
C LEU A 423 14.21 -7.56 20.43
N LYS A 424 12.96 -7.50 20.90
CA LYS A 424 12.29 -6.22 21.21
C LYS A 424 12.97 -5.48 22.35
N LEU A 425 13.44 -6.19 23.39
CA LEU A 425 14.19 -5.58 24.49
C LEU A 425 15.53 -5.01 24.01
N ILE A 426 16.25 -5.76 23.16
CA ILE A 426 17.51 -5.32 22.55
C ILE A 426 17.28 -4.11 21.65
N THR A 427 16.20 -4.11 20.86
CA THR A 427 15.77 -2.96 20.05
C THR A 427 15.64 -1.70 20.90
N LYS A 428 14.94 -1.78 22.04
CA LYS A 428 14.80 -0.64 22.97
C LYS A 428 16.13 -0.18 23.55
N ARG A 429 17.04 -1.11 23.88
CA ARG A 429 18.38 -0.77 24.37
C ARG A 429 19.21 -0.04 23.31
N ILE A 430 19.15 -0.47 22.05
CA ILE A 430 19.85 0.22 20.95
C ILE A 430 19.21 1.61 20.72
N GLN A 431 17.89 1.70 20.68
CA GLN A 431 17.16 2.96 20.46
C GLN A 431 17.48 4.04 21.50
N TYR A 432 17.82 3.66 22.73
CA TYR A 432 18.21 4.61 23.78
C TYR A 432 19.51 5.38 23.46
N PHE A 433 20.38 4.85 22.59
CA PHE A 433 21.68 5.45 22.26
C PHE A 433 21.74 6.13 20.90
N ILE A 434 20.67 6.06 20.11
CA ILE A 434 20.61 6.67 18.78
C ILE A 434 19.77 7.94 18.83
N ASP A 435 20.12 8.92 17.98
CA ASP A 435 19.44 10.21 17.91
C ASP A 435 18.16 10.12 17.04
N GLU A 436 17.24 11.08 17.13
CA GLU A 436 15.98 11.07 16.33
C GLU A 436 16.21 11.07 14.81
N GLN A 437 17.36 11.56 14.35
CA GLN A 437 17.76 11.58 12.95
C GLN A 437 18.37 10.25 12.47
N GLN A 438 18.52 9.28 13.38
CA GLN A 438 19.05 7.96 13.11
C GLN A 438 17.93 6.93 13.09
N VAL A 439 18.09 5.97 12.18
CA VAL A 439 17.18 4.86 11.98
C VAL A 439 17.87 3.59 12.44
N ILE A 440 17.14 2.79 13.22
CA ILE A 440 17.46 1.40 13.48
C ILE A 440 16.61 0.50 12.58
N ALA A 441 17.21 -0.52 12.00
CA ALA A 441 16.56 -1.53 11.18
C ALA A 441 17.00 -2.93 11.60
N ARG A 442 16.17 -3.93 11.32
CA ARG A 442 16.55 -5.33 11.44
C ARG A 442 16.96 -5.85 10.07
N HIS A 443 18.23 -6.23 9.94
CA HIS A 443 18.80 -6.63 8.65
C HIS A 443 18.51 -8.10 8.37
N THR A 444 19.13 -9.01 9.11
CA THR A 444 18.90 -10.45 9.00
C THR A 444 18.98 -11.08 10.39
N GLY A 445 18.18 -12.11 10.69
CA GLY A 445 18.32 -12.90 11.93
C GLY A 445 18.53 -12.07 13.21
N THR A 446 19.78 -12.03 13.69
CA THR A 446 20.23 -11.36 14.92
C THR A 446 20.97 -10.03 14.68
N GLU A 447 20.93 -9.53 13.45
CA GLU A 447 21.65 -8.35 12.98
C GLU A 447 20.77 -7.13 12.87
N PHE A 448 21.26 -6.04 13.41
CA PHE A 448 20.64 -4.73 13.36
C PHE A 448 21.54 -3.76 12.60
N ILE A 449 20.93 -2.88 11.80
CA ILE A 449 21.61 -1.75 11.18
C ILE A 449 21.19 -0.47 11.90
N VAL A 450 22.16 0.37 12.25
CA VAL A 450 21.95 1.75 12.69
C VAL A 450 22.61 2.68 11.69
N THR A 451 21.86 3.66 11.19
CA THR A 451 22.36 4.66 10.23
C THR A 451 21.57 5.96 10.30
N GLY A 452 22.15 7.09 9.89
CA GLY A 452 21.44 8.37 9.82
C GLY A 452 22.37 9.57 9.90
N LEU A 453 21.80 10.75 9.63
CA LEU A 453 22.51 12.03 9.72
C LEU A 453 22.68 12.45 11.19
N GLY A 454 23.64 13.34 11.46
CA GLY A 454 23.83 13.94 12.79
C GLY A 454 25.12 13.58 13.51
N ARG A 455 25.78 12.46 13.16
CA ARG A 455 27.11 12.09 13.69
C ARG A 455 28.12 11.89 12.58
N HIS A 456 29.11 12.77 12.55
CA HIS A 456 30.05 12.88 11.43
C HIS A 456 31.50 12.59 11.84
N LYS A 457 31.84 12.73 13.13
CA LYS A 457 33.19 12.47 13.64
C LYS A 457 33.31 11.02 14.08
N GLU A 458 34.42 10.40 13.70
CA GLU A 458 34.72 9.02 14.06
C GLU A 458 34.69 8.79 15.58
N ASP A 459 35.20 9.72 16.38
CA ASP A 459 35.17 9.66 17.85
C ASP A 459 33.74 9.60 18.42
N ASP A 460 32.80 10.36 17.85
CA ASP A 460 31.41 10.38 18.29
C ASP A 460 30.69 9.06 17.94
N ILE A 461 31.02 8.49 16.79
CA ILE A 461 30.52 7.19 16.32
C ILE A 461 31.09 6.07 17.20
N LYS A 462 32.39 6.13 17.50
CA LYS A 462 33.10 5.17 18.36
C LYS A 462 32.56 5.19 19.79
N LEU A 463 32.33 6.38 20.34
CA LEU A 463 31.72 6.55 21.66
C LEU A 463 30.31 5.94 21.71
N MET A 464 29.50 6.16 20.68
CA MET A 464 28.16 5.58 20.57
C MET A 464 28.22 4.05 20.52
N CYS A 465 29.04 3.49 19.62
CA CYS A 465 29.19 2.04 19.46
C CYS A 465 29.69 1.38 20.75
N ASN A 466 30.63 2.02 21.46
CA ASN A 466 31.10 1.53 22.76
C ASN A 466 30.01 1.55 23.83
N LYS A 467 29.19 2.62 23.88
CA LYS A 467 28.04 2.70 24.80
C LYS A 467 27.01 1.61 24.52
N ILE A 468 26.69 1.39 23.23
CA ILE A 468 25.81 0.31 22.78
C ILE A 468 26.40 -1.05 23.20
N ASN A 469 27.68 -1.31 22.91
CA ASN A 469 28.36 -2.55 23.26
C ASN A 469 28.30 -2.84 24.76
N VAL A 470 28.67 -1.86 25.60
CA VAL A 470 28.64 -2.00 27.07
C VAL A 470 27.23 -2.23 27.58
N ASN A 471 26.22 -1.53 27.05
CA ASN A 471 24.84 -1.68 27.51
C ASN A 471 24.21 -3.01 27.08
N LEU A 472 24.47 -3.45 25.86
CA LEU A 472 24.00 -4.74 25.35
C LEU A 472 24.71 -5.93 26.00
N SER A 473 25.95 -5.74 26.46
CA SER A 473 26.69 -6.77 27.22
C SER A 473 26.19 -6.97 28.65
N LYS A 474 25.29 -6.10 29.16
CA LYS A 474 24.64 -6.31 30.47
C LYS A 474 23.61 -7.43 30.39
N ILE A 475 23.47 -8.15 31.51
CA ILE A 475 22.47 -9.23 31.68
C ILE A 475 21.10 -8.80 31.14
N LEU A 476 20.53 -9.65 30.29
CA LEU A 476 19.18 -9.55 29.75
C LEU A 476 18.33 -10.64 30.41
N SER A 477 17.26 -10.25 31.09
CA SER A 477 16.39 -11.21 31.78
C SER A 477 15.05 -11.37 31.06
N ILE A 478 14.64 -12.61 30.83
CA ILE A 478 13.32 -12.96 30.26
C ILE A 478 12.85 -14.29 30.85
N GLN A 479 11.57 -14.37 31.25
CA GLN A 479 10.97 -15.55 31.91
C GLN A 479 11.85 -16.18 33.02
N ASN A 480 12.40 -15.37 33.92
CA ASN A 480 13.31 -15.77 35.02
C ASN A 480 14.69 -16.30 34.62
N GLU A 481 14.99 -16.42 33.32
CA GLU A 481 16.32 -16.75 32.81
C GLU A 481 17.13 -15.48 32.55
N SER A 482 18.45 -15.57 32.68
CA SER A 482 19.38 -14.45 32.52
C SER A 482 20.45 -14.76 31.49
N PHE A 483 20.53 -13.92 30.46
CA PHE A 483 21.44 -14.10 29.33
C PHE A 483 22.48 -12.99 29.27
N THR A 484 23.74 -13.38 29.06
CA THR A 484 24.81 -12.48 28.65
C THR A 484 25.15 -12.79 27.20
N LEU A 485 24.79 -11.88 26.29
CA LEU A 485 24.93 -12.10 24.86
C LEU A 485 26.18 -11.38 24.33
N PRO A 486 27.07 -12.10 23.63
CA PRO A 486 28.27 -11.49 23.06
C PRO A 486 27.93 -10.65 21.83
N ILE A 487 28.36 -9.39 21.81
CA ILE A 487 28.02 -8.41 20.76
C ILE A 487 29.21 -8.12 19.85
N SER A 488 28.94 -8.04 18.54
CA SER A 488 29.94 -7.67 17.54
C SER A 488 29.41 -6.52 16.69
N ILE A 489 30.16 -5.43 16.62
CA ILE A 489 29.75 -4.20 15.94
C ILE A 489 30.76 -3.87 14.84
N GLY A 490 30.28 -3.75 13.62
CA GLY A 490 31.05 -3.30 12.47
C GLY A 490 30.57 -1.93 12.00
N VAL A 491 31.50 -1.05 11.66
CA VAL A 491 31.19 0.32 11.23
C VAL A 491 31.82 0.59 9.87
N SER A 492 31.03 1.11 8.94
CA SER A 492 31.53 1.77 7.73
C SER A 492 31.00 3.21 7.66
N THR A 493 31.64 4.05 6.86
CA THR A 493 31.37 5.48 6.77
C THR A 493 31.26 5.93 5.32
N TYR A 494 30.14 6.57 4.98
CA TYR A 494 30.00 7.28 3.71
C TYR A 494 30.71 8.64 3.80
N PRO A 495 31.46 9.08 2.76
CA PRO A 495 31.73 8.40 1.50
C PRO A 495 33.02 7.58 1.48
N HIS A 496 33.76 7.49 2.60
CA HIS A 496 35.11 6.92 2.64
C HIS A 496 35.14 5.42 2.29
N ASP A 497 34.17 4.66 2.78
CA ASP A 497 34.13 3.20 2.68
C ASP A 497 33.23 2.68 1.55
N GLY A 498 32.50 3.57 0.88
CA GLY A 498 31.60 3.22 -0.21
C GLY A 498 30.71 4.36 -0.68
N LEU A 499 30.21 4.24 -1.92
CA LEU A 499 29.32 5.23 -2.56
C LEU A 499 27.90 4.68 -2.84
N SER A 500 27.62 3.44 -2.45
CA SER A 500 26.31 2.79 -2.58
C SER A 500 25.91 2.14 -1.26
N ALA A 501 24.60 1.96 -1.03
CA ALA A 501 24.10 1.26 0.16
C ALA A 501 24.70 -0.15 0.29
N GLU A 502 24.75 -0.89 -0.81
CA GLU A 502 25.33 -2.24 -0.87
C GLU A 502 26.79 -2.26 -0.43
N THR A 503 27.61 -1.35 -0.98
CA THR A 503 29.03 -1.27 -0.62
C THR A 503 29.21 -0.94 0.87
N LEU A 504 28.46 0.04 1.39
CA LEU A 504 28.58 0.45 2.79
C LEU A 504 28.16 -0.68 3.74
N ILE A 505 27.05 -1.37 3.45
CA ILE A 505 26.58 -2.52 4.24
C ILE A 505 27.62 -3.65 4.21
N ASN A 506 28.19 -3.97 3.04
CA ASN A 506 29.21 -5.01 2.92
C ASN A 506 30.50 -4.68 3.70
N CYS A 507 30.95 -3.43 3.64
CA CYS A 507 32.09 -2.96 4.43
C CYS A 507 31.82 -3.04 5.94
N ALA A 508 30.64 -2.60 6.39
CA ALA A 508 30.25 -2.71 7.80
C ALA A 508 30.12 -4.18 8.25
N THR A 509 29.64 -5.06 7.37
CA THR A 509 29.47 -6.50 7.65
C THR A 509 30.83 -7.15 7.85
N SER A 510 31.79 -6.85 6.97
CA SER A 510 33.14 -7.40 7.05
C SER A 510 33.86 -6.91 8.31
N ALA A 511 33.68 -5.65 8.69
CA ALA A 511 34.18 -5.13 9.96
C ALA A 511 33.53 -5.84 11.17
N MET A 512 32.22 -6.09 11.12
CA MET A 512 31.50 -6.82 12.18
C MET A 512 32.01 -8.26 12.31
N GLN A 513 32.25 -8.95 11.19
CA GLN A 513 32.79 -10.30 11.18
C GLN A 513 34.19 -10.35 11.81
N ARG A 514 35.06 -9.40 11.46
CA ARG A 514 36.37 -9.25 12.13
C ARG A 514 36.24 -8.97 13.62
N ALA A 515 35.21 -8.22 14.04
CA ALA A 515 34.93 -8.02 15.47
C ALA A 515 34.50 -9.31 16.17
N LYS A 516 33.80 -10.20 15.46
CA LYS A 516 33.32 -11.50 15.98
C LYS A 516 34.47 -12.46 16.32
N GLU A 517 35.57 -12.37 15.57
CA GLU A 517 36.75 -13.24 15.69
C GLU A 517 37.69 -12.86 16.86
N ARG A 518 37.58 -11.64 17.40
CA ARG A 518 38.41 -11.19 18.52
C ARG A 518 37.94 -11.82 19.84
N SER A 519 38.87 -12.25 20.69
CA SER A 519 38.65 -12.97 21.96
C SER A 519 37.87 -12.20 23.05
N GLY A 520 37.48 -10.94 22.80
CA GLY A 520 36.53 -10.17 23.64
C GLY A 520 35.35 -9.58 22.86
N ARG A 521 35.29 -9.78 21.54
CA ARG A 521 34.38 -9.09 20.59
C ARG A 521 34.37 -7.56 20.79
N GLY A 522 33.35 -6.85 20.29
CA GLY A 522 33.24 -5.39 20.42
C GLY A 522 33.14 -4.64 19.09
N VAL A 523 33.74 -3.46 19.00
CA VAL A 523 33.59 -2.54 17.85
C VAL A 523 34.79 -2.63 16.92
N CYS A 524 34.55 -2.76 15.62
CA CYS A 524 35.55 -2.68 14.57
C CYS A 524 35.11 -1.71 13.47
N PHE A 525 36.01 -0.79 13.11
CA PHE A 525 35.81 0.13 12.00
C PHE A 525 36.42 -0.46 10.74
N TYR A 526 35.72 -0.31 9.63
CA TYR A 526 36.17 -0.79 8.35
C TYR A 526 37.46 -0.11 7.91
N HIS A 527 38.35 -0.89 7.32
CA HIS A 527 39.49 -0.41 6.55
C HIS A 527 39.81 -1.45 5.46
N LYS A 528 40.51 -1.03 4.41
CA LYS A 528 40.66 -1.82 3.17
C LYS A 528 41.27 -3.22 3.34
N HIS A 529 42.06 -3.45 4.39
CA HIS A 529 42.67 -4.76 4.66
C HIS A 529 41.72 -5.77 5.33
N ILE A 530 40.59 -5.33 5.91
CA ILE A 530 39.64 -6.23 6.60
C ILE A 530 39.08 -7.30 5.66
N ASN A 531 38.66 -6.93 4.46
CA ASN A 531 38.04 -7.89 3.54
C ASN A 531 38.99 -9.03 3.19
N GLN A 532 40.27 -8.73 3.03
CA GLN A 532 41.27 -9.74 2.73
C GLN A 532 41.49 -10.68 3.91
N GLU A 533 41.60 -10.16 5.14
CA GLU A 533 41.78 -10.99 6.33
C GLU A 533 40.57 -11.92 6.59
N VAL A 534 39.35 -11.41 6.41
CA VAL A 534 38.12 -12.22 6.58
C VAL A 534 38.04 -13.34 5.52
N LEU A 535 38.41 -13.04 4.27
CA LEU A 535 38.46 -14.05 3.21
C LEU A 535 39.54 -15.09 3.47
N GLU A 536 40.75 -14.67 3.85
CA GLU A 536 41.86 -15.56 4.19
C GLU A 536 41.49 -16.50 5.36
N ARG A 537 40.80 -15.98 6.37
CA ARG A 537 40.26 -16.76 7.49
C ARG A 537 39.24 -17.79 7.04
N HIS A 538 38.26 -17.40 6.24
CA HIS A 538 37.23 -18.31 5.72
C HIS A 538 37.84 -19.42 4.83
N HIS A 539 38.83 -19.09 4.00
CA HIS A 539 39.57 -20.10 3.25
C HIS A 539 40.28 -21.09 4.18
N PHE A 540 40.91 -20.58 5.23
CA PHE A 540 41.63 -21.39 6.21
C PHE A 540 40.71 -22.33 7.01
N GLU A 541 39.50 -21.89 7.35
CA GLU A 541 38.46 -22.72 7.97
C GLU A 541 38.01 -23.87 7.04
N ASN A 542 37.80 -23.56 5.76
CA ASN A 542 37.44 -24.57 4.75
C ASN A 542 38.57 -25.57 4.48
N ASP A 543 39.83 -25.12 4.57
CA ASP A 543 40.98 -26.00 4.43
C ASP A 543 41.09 -26.93 5.64
N LEU A 544 40.90 -26.42 6.87
CA LEU A 544 40.91 -27.22 8.09
C LEU A 544 39.79 -28.27 8.12
N ALA A 545 38.58 -27.92 7.66
CA ALA A 545 37.45 -28.85 7.58
C ALA A 545 37.74 -30.07 6.68
N ARG A 546 38.60 -29.90 5.66
CA ARG A 546 38.99 -30.96 4.73
C ARG A 546 40.32 -31.63 5.10
N ALA A 547 41.03 -31.12 6.12
CA ALA A 547 42.37 -31.55 6.47
C ALA A 547 42.41 -33.02 6.93
N LEU A 548 41.41 -33.45 7.70
CA LEU A 548 41.28 -34.86 8.12
C LEU A 548 41.05 -35.79 6.93
N GLU A 549 40.09 -35.46 6.05
CA GLU A 549 39.77 -36.28 4.87
C GLU A 549 40.95 -36.41 3.90
N LYS A 550 41.79 -35.37 3.84
CA LYS A 550 42.97 -35.32 2.97
C LYS A 550 44.25 -35.88 3.59
N ASN A 551 44.19 -36.43 4.81
CA ASN A 551 45.35 -36.91 5.56
C ASN A 551 46.43 -35.84 5.76
N GLU A 552 46.02 -34.58 5.98
CA GLU A 552 46.93 -33.46 6.23
C GLU A 552 47.24 -33.27 7.72
N ILE A 553 46.45 -33.88 8.60
CA ILE A 553 46.72 -33.90 10.04
C ILE A 553 47.53 -35.15 10.39
N GLU A 554 48.60 -34.97 11.16
CA GLU A 554 49.47 -36.03 11.66
C GLU A 554 49.60 -35.96 13.19
N VAL A 555 49.96 -37.09 13.81
CA VAL A 555 50.27 -37.17 15.23
C VAL A 555 51.77 -37.33 15.40
N TYR A 556 52.39 -36.37 16.10
CA TYR A 556 53.75 -36.51 16.61
C TYR A 556 53.73 -36.85 18.09
N TYR A 557 54.83 -37.45 18.55
CA TYR A 557 54.96 -37.94 19.91
C TYR A 557 56.16 -37.32 20.57
N GLN A 558 55.96 -36.71 21.73
CA GLN A 558 57.07 -36.23 22.55
C GLN A 558 57.32 -37.20 23.71
N PRO A 559 58.53 -37.80 23.83
CA PRO A 559 58.86 -38.68 24.94
C PRO A 559 58.82 -37.98 26.31
N GLN A 560 58.27 -38.69 27.29
CA GLN A 560 58.29 -38.36 28.72
C GLN A 560 59.23 -39.34 29.41
N VAL A 561 60.16 -38.85 30.22
CA VAL A 561 61.18 -39.67 30.89
C VAL A 561 61.00 -39.65 32.40
N ASN A 562 61.36 -40.74 33.06
CA ASN A 562 61.47 -40.76 34.52
C ASN A 562 62.55 -39.79 34.96
N ALA A 563 62.27 -38.94 35.95
CA ALA A 563 63.23 -37.94 36.39
C ALA A 563 64.53 -38.59 36.91
N GLN A 564 64.46 -39.72 37.62
CA GLN A 564 65.64 -40.36 38.23
C GLN A 564 66.42 -41.24 37.24
N THR A 565 65.73 -42.10 36.48
CA THR A 565 66.39 -43.06 35.59
C THR A 565 66.66 -42.52 34.19
N SER A 566 65.98 -41.43 33.80
CA SER A 566 65.94 -40.90 32.43
C SER A 566 65.40 -41.89 31.38
N GLU A 567 64.76 -42.97 31.82
CA GLU A 567 64.12 -43.93 30.92
C GLU A 567 62.78 -43.40 30.42
N ILE A 568 62.40 -43.72 29.18
CA ILE A 568 61.12 -43.32 28.62
C ILE A 568 59.99 -44.07 29.32
N VAL A 569 59.09 -43.33 29.95
CA VAL A 569 57.91 -43.86 30.67
C VAL A 569 56.59 -43.58 29.96
N GLY A 570 56.59 -42.59 29.07
CA GLY A 570 55.40 -42.17 28.36
C GLY A 570 55.71 -41.38 27.09
N VAL A 571 54.66 -41.06 26.34
CA VAL A 571 54.69 -40.13 25.21
C VAL A 571 53.45 -39.25 25.24
N GLU A 572 53.61 -37.98 24.90
CA GLU A 572 52.49 -37.07 24.66
C GLU A 572 52.18 -37.02 23.15
N ALA A 573 50.93 -37.24 22.77
CA ALA A 573 50.46 -37.10 21.40
C ALA A 573 50.12 -35.63 21.07
N LEU A 574 50.78 -35.12 20.04
CA LEU A 574 50.74 -33.73 19.63
C LEU A 574 50.30 -33.62 18.17
N ALA A 575 49.15 -32.98 17.96
CA ALA A 575 48.60 -32.74 16.63
C ALA A 575 49.54 -31.87 15.79
N ARG A 576 49.66 -32.16 14.50
CA ARG A 576 50.36 -31.33 13.50
C ARG A 576 49.53 -31.23 12.24
N TRP A 577 49.50 -30.05 11.61
CA TRP A 577 48.83 -29.88 10.33
C TRP A 577 49.86 -29.54 9.25
N LEU A 578 50.01 -30.44 8.28
CA LEU A 578 50.86 -30.31 7.11
C LEU A 578 50.01 -29.87 5.92
N HIS A 579 49.87 -28.56 5.76
CA HIS A 579 49.06 -28.00 4.69
C HIS A 579 49.82 -28.03 3.35
N PRO A 580 49.19 -28.43 2.23
CA PRO A 580 49.86 -28.65 0.95
C PRO A 580 50.52 -27.39 0.37
N VAL A 581 49.89 -26.21 0.56
CA VAL A 581 50.42 -24.91 0.09
C VAL A 581 51.21 -24.15 1.18
N LYS A 582 50.63 -23.99 2.38
CA LYS A 582 51.21 -23.20 3.48
C LYS A 582 52.32 -23.93 4.26
N GLY A 583 52.52 -25.22 4.02
CA GLY A 583 53.48 -26.03 4.76
C GLY A 583 53.00 -26.35 6.17
N TYR A 584 53.93 -26.38 7.12
CA TYR A 584 53.63 -26.69 8.51
C TYR A 584 52.83 -25.57 9.19
N ILE A 585 51.66 -25.91 9.72
CA ILE A 585 50.83 -24.99 10.50
C ILE A 585 50.91 -25.40 11.98
N PRO A 586 51.31 -24.49 12.89
CA PRO A 586 51.44 -24.80 14.30
C PRO A 586 50.06 -24.98 14.97
N PRO A 587 49.95 -25.85 16.01
CA PRO A 587 48.71 -26.02 16.78
C PRO A 587 48.11 -24.72 17.32
N THR A 588 48.96 -23.78 17.73
CA THR A 588 48.54 -22.45 18.21
C THR A 588 47.75 -21.65 17.17
N GLU A 589 47.86 -21.97 15.88
CA GLU A 589 47.16 -21.29 14.80
C GLU A 589 45.84 -22.00 14.44
N PHE A 590 45.81 -23.33 14.36
CA PHE A 590 44.63 -24.07 13.88
C PHE A 590 43.73 -24.62 14.98
N ILE A 591 44.23 -24.90 16.19
CA ILE A 591 43.41 -25.41 17.30
C ILE A 591 42.32 -24.41 17.71
N PRO A 592 42.60 -23.09 17.87
CA PRO A 592 41.55 -22.12 18.18
C PRO A 592 40.44 -22.07 17.11
N ILE A 593 40.79 -22.38 15.87
CA ILE A 593 39.85 -22.42 14.74
C ILE A 593 39.01 -23.68 14.82
N ALA A 594 39.64 -24.83 15.03
CA ALA A 594 38.98 -26.10 15.24
C ALA A 594 37.97 -26.00 16.40
N GLU A 595 38.35 -25.32 17.48
CA GLU A 595 37.47 -25.04 18.61
C GLU A 595 36.29 -24.16 18.22
N SER A 596 36.55 -23.01 17.60
CA SER A 596 35.49 -22.06 17.21
C SER A 596 34.50 -22.60 16.17
N THR A 597 34.92 -23.58 15.36
CA THR A 597 34.13 -24.22 14.30
C THR A 597 33.51 -25.56 14.73
N GLY A 598 33.89 -26.10 15.89
CA GLY A 598 33.47 -27.42 16.37
C GLY A 598 34.24 -28.60 15.76
N LEU A 599 35.11 -28.36 14.77
CA LEU A 599 35.97 -29.39 14.15
C LEU A 599 36.92 -30.06 15.15
N ILE A 600 37.18 -29.43 16.31
CA ILE A 600 38.05 -29.98 17.36
C ILE A 600 37.58 -31.35 17.87
N ASN A 601 36.28 -31.63 17.85
CA ASN A 601 35.74 -32.93 18.27
C ASN A 601 36.16 -34.04 17.30
N GLU A 602 36.02 -33.82 15.99
CA GLU A 602 36.42 -34.79 14.96
C GLU A 602 37.94 -34.96 14.92
N ILE A 603 38.70 -33.86 15.00
CA ILE A 603 40.16 -33.88 15.01
C ILE A 603 40.67 -34.63 16.24
N GLY A 604 40.09 -34.35 17.41
CA GLY A 604 40.48 -35.02 18.66
C GLY A 604 40.11 -36.50 18.70
N GLU A 605 38.94 -36.90 18.18
CA GLU A 605 38.61 -38.33 18.03
C GLU A 605 39.63 -39.05 17.15
N TRP A 606 40.00 -38.44 16.02
CA TRP A 606 40.99 -38.98 15.09
C TRP A 606 42.37 -39.11 15.74
N ILE A 607 42.86 -38.06 16.44
CA ILE A 607 44.14 -38.06 17.15
C ILE A 607 44.16 -39.17 18.19
N LEU A 608 43.13 -39.24 19.05
CA LEU A 608 43.06 -40.24 20.12
C LEU A 608 43.07 -41.66 19.56
N ARG A 609 42.29 -41.92 18.50
CA ARG A 609 42.25 -43.23 17.83
C ARG A 609 43.61 -43.60 17.25
N MET A 610 44.23 -42.69 16.50
CA MET A 610 45.53 -42.91 15.87
C MET A 610 46.63 -43.13 16.93
N ALA A 611 46.64 -42.34 18.00
CA ALA A 611 47.60 -42.45 19.08
C ALA A 611 47.47 -43.78 19.84
N CYS A 612 46.26 -44.18 20.20
CA CYS A 612 46.00 -45.47 20.85
C CYS A 612 46.48 -46.65 19.97
N GLN A 613 46.22 -46.61 18.66
CA GLN A 613 46.69 -47.65 17.73
C GLN A 613 48.22 -47.71 17.64
N GLN A 614 48.85 -46.55 17.44
CA GLN A 614 50.30 -46.46 17.25
C GLN A 614 51.07 -46.85 18.51
N VAL A 615 50.67 -46.34 19.68
CA VAL A 615 51.33 -46.69 20.95
C VAL A 615 51.08 -48.14 21.33
N LYS A 616 49.89 -48.71 21.08
CA LYS A 616 49.66 -50.14 21.28
C LYS A 616 50.63 -51.01 20.50
N ILE A 617 50.88 -50.68 19.22
CA ILE A 617 51.83 -51.41 18.39
C ILE A 617 53.24 -51.34 18.99
N LEU A 618 53.65 -50.18 19.51
CA LEU A 618 54.94 -50.03 20.19
C LEU A 618 55.01 -50.87 21.47
N GLN A 619 53.97 -50.86 22.31
CA GLN A 619 53.90 -51.68 23.53
C GLN A 619 54.06 -53.17 23.22
N LEU A 620 53.35 -53.67 22.19
CA LEU A 620 53.42 -55.07 21.79
C LEU A 620 54.77 -55.46 21.16
N THR A 621 55.38 -54.54 20.40
CA THR A 621 56.62 -54.81 19.67
C THR A 621 57.83 -54.83 20.59
N TYR A 622 57.89 -53.92 21.58
CA TYR A 622 59.07 -53.75 22.45
C TYR A 622 58.86 -54.26 23.87
N GLY A 623 57.63 -54.63 24.27
CA GLY A 623 57.33 -55.10 25.62
C GLY A 623 57.44 -54.02 26.69
N ILE A 624 57.36 -52.74 26.32
CA ILE A 624 57.50 -51.60 27.24
C ILE A 624 56.12 -51.00 27.50
N PRO A 625 55.69 -50.83 28.78
CA PRO A 625 54.40 -50.27 29.14
C PRO A 625 54.38 -48.74 29.05
N ILE A 626 54.52 -48.18 27.84
CA ILE A 626 54.58 -46.73 27.59
C ILE A 626 53.19 -46.11 27.81
N LYS A 627 53.09 -45.08 28.67
CA LYS A 627 51.88 -44.26 28.83
C LYS A 627 51.67 -43.35 27.62
N LEU A 628 50.41 -43.05 27.28
CA LEU A 628 50.03 -42.14 26.20
C LEU A 628 49.25 -40.97 26.78
N GLY A 629 49.82 -39.76 26.75
CA GLY A 629 49.12 -38.51 27.05
C GLY A 629 48.42 -37.96 25.81
N VAL A 630 47.16 -37.53 25.94
CA VAL A 630 46.40 -36.86 24.88
C VAL A 630 45.67 -35.65 25.45
N ASN A 631 45.92 -34.48 24.85
CA ASN A 631 45.26 -33.24 25.20
C ASN A 631 43.76 -33.25 24.82
N VAL A 632 42.92 -32.75 25.72
CA VAL A 632 41.48 -32.59 25.51
C VAL A 632 41.09 -31.12 25.72
N SER A 633 40.54 -30.50 24.67
CA SER A 633 40.03 -29.13 24.75
C SER A 633 38.79 -29.02 25.65
N ALA A 634 38.49 -27.81 26.13
CA ALA A 634 37.29 -27.53 26.93
C ALA A 634 35.98 -27.84 26.17
N ILE A 635 35.98 -27.69 24.84
CA ILE A 635 34.81 -27.98 24.00
C ILE A 635 34.56 -29.49 23.94
N GLN A 636 35.62 -30.28 23.73
CA GLN A 636 35.52 -31.74 23.76
C GLN A 636 35.16 -32.26 25.15
N PHE A 637 35.71 -31.67 26.21
CA PHE A 637 35.42 -32.08 27.59
C PHE A 637 33.93 -31.95 27.93
N ASN A 638 33.27 -30.92 27.37
CA ASN A 638 31.85 -30.67 27.56
C ASN A 638 30.93 -31.39 26.55
N ASP A 639 31.49 -32.16 25.60
CA ASP A 639 30.71 -32.95 24.66
C ASP A 639 30.05 -34.15 25.36
N GLU A 640 28.73 -34.27 25.24
CA GLU A 640 27.96 -35.38 25.80
C GLU A 640 28.40 -36.75 25.25
N LEU A 641 28.99 -36.78 24.06
CA LEU A 641 29.46 -38.00 23.40
C LEU A 641 30.90 -38.39 23.78
N LEU A 642 31.63 -37.55 24.52
CA LEU A 642 33.05 -37.77 24.83
C LEU A 642 33.32 -39.16 25.41
N ILE A 643 32.62 -39.51 26.50
CA ILE A 643 32.81 -40.79 27.21
C ILE A 643 32.54 -41.97 26.30
N LYS A 644 31.44 -41.91 25.54
CA LYS A 644 31.03 -42.96 24.60
C LYS A 644 32.05 -43.13 23.47
N ASN A 645 32.61 -42.03 22.97
CA ASN A 645 33.60 -42.05 21.90
C ASN A 645 34.93 -42.63 22.39
N ILE A 646 35.38 -42.25 23.59
CA ILE A 646 36.59 -42.81 24.21
C ILE A 646 36.42 -44.32 24.45
N GLU A 647 35.30 -44.74 25.03
CA GLU A 647 35.01 -46.17 25.26
C GLU A 647 35.02 -46.95 23.95
N LYS A 648 34.40 -46.41 22.90
CA LYS A 648 34.43 -46.99 21.55
C LYS A 648 35.85 -47.08 21.00
N ILE A 649 36.66 -46.03 21.11
CA ILE A 649 38.06 -46.05 20.63
C ILE A 649 38.89 -47.09 21.39
N LEU A 650 38.78 -47.15 22.71
CA LEU A 650 39.51 -48.13 23.51
C LEU A 650 39.11 -49.56 23.13
N ASN A 651 37.83 -49.82 22.88
CA ASN A 651 37.34 -51.11 22.40
C ASN A 651 37.84 -51.44 20.97
N ASP A 652 37.72 -50.49 20.04
CA ASP A 652 38.12 -50.67 18.63
C ASP A 652 39.63 -50.90 18.48
N THR A 653 40.43 -50.15 19.24
CA THR A 653 41.90 -50.25 19.21
C THR A 653 42.42 -51.37 20.10
N GLY A 654 41.65 -51.74 21.13
CA GLY A 654 42.05 -52.62 22.22
C GLY A 654 43.25 -52.08 23.02
N PHE A 655 43.43 -50.77 23.09
CA PHE A 655 44.44 -50.15 23.94
C PHE A 655 44.00 -50.25 25.40
N ASN A 656 44.92 -50.57 26.31
CA ASN A 656 44.58 -50.72 27.72
C ASN A 656 44.46 -49.33 28.36
N ALA A 657 43.26 -49.02 28.85
CA ALA A 657 42.90 -47.72 29.40
C ALA A 657 43.82 -47.21 30.52
N GLN A 658 44.44 -48.11 31.30
CA GLN A 658 45.36 -47.74 32.38
C GLN A 658 46.65 -47.03 31.89
N TYR A 659 46.96 -47.16 30.60
CA TYR A 659 48.08 -46.46 29.96
C TYR A 659 47.65 -45.22 29.20
N LEU A 660 46.34 -44.94 29.11
CA LEU A 660 45.84 -43.70 28.52
C LEU A 660 45.76 -42.64 29.62
N GLU A 661 46.35 -41.49 29.33
CA GLU A 661 46.20 -40.28 30.12
C GLU A 661 45.53 -39.19 29.28
N LEU A 662 44.49 -38.57 29.84
CA LEU A 662 43.86 -37.39 29.26
C LEU A 662 44.35 -36.15 30.01
N GLU A 663 44.90 -35.21 29.23
CA GLU A 663 45.48 -33.97 29.74
C GLU A 663 44.44 -32.86 29.59
N LEU A 664 44.08 -32.24 30.72
CA LEU A 664 42.98 -31.27 30.82
C LEU A 664 43.52 -29.92 31.26
N THR A 665 43.24 -28.85 30.52
CA THR A 665 43.61 -27.51 30.98
C THR A 665 42.81 -27.11 32.22
N GLU A 666 43.39 -26.24 33.05
CA GLU A 666 42.73 -25.74 34.26
C GLU A 666 41.34 -25.12 33.99
N SER A 667 41.19 -24.42 32.86
CA SER A 667 39.93 -23.79 32.45
C SER A 667 38.82 -24.82 32.21
N CYS A 668 39.15 -26.04 31.74
CA CYS A 668 38.17 -27.11 31.56
C CYS A 668 37.48 -27.50 32.86
N LEU A 669 38.13 -27.29 34.00
CA LEU A 669 37.69 -27.81 35.30
C LEU A 669 36.77 -26.83 36.06
N ILE A 670 36.74 -25.55 35.70
CA ILE A 670 36.12 -24.48 36.51
C ILE A 670 34.70 -24.11 36.04
N ASP A 671 34.37 -24.31 34.76
CA ASP A 671 33.11 -23.82 34.17
C ASP A 671 31.84 -24.44 34.76
N ASN A 672 31.85 -25.73 35.14
CA ASN A 672 30.71 -26.41 35.77
C ASN A 672 31.16 -27.54 36.70
N VAL A 673 31.58 -27.18 37.92
CA VAL A 673 32.14 -28.09 38.94
C VAL A 673 31.33 -29.38 39.16
N GLY A 674 29.99 -29.28 39.14
CA GLY A 674 29.09 -30.43 39.33
C GLY A 674 29.15 -31.42 38.18
N ASN A 675 29.07 -30.92 36.94
CA ASN A 675 29.17 -31.73 35.73
C ASN A 675 30.60 -32.30 35.56
N THR A 676 31.62 -31.47 35.76
CA THR A 676 33.04 -31.85 35.69
C THR A 676 33.32 -33.05 36.59
N LYS A 677 32.88 -33.02 37.86
CA LYS A 677 33.08 -34.15 38.78
C LYS A 677 32.46 -35.45 38.27
N ASN A 678 31.29 -35.40 37.64
CA ASN A 678 30.63 -36.57 37.06
C ASN A 678 31.43 -37.13 35.88
N ILE A 679 31.85 -36.27 34.95
CA ILE A 679 32.65 -36.66 33.77
C ILE A 679 33.98 -37.30 34.20
N LEU A 680 34.73 -36.65 35.10
CA LEU A 680 35.99 -37.19 35.62
C LEU A 680 35.77 -38.56 36.30
N SER A 681 34.71 -38.70 37.09
CA SER A 681 34.38 -39.98 37.75
C SER A 681 34.05 -41.08 36.73
N GLN A 682 33.40 -40.75 35.61
CA GLN A 682 33.12 -41.70 34.53
C GLN A 682 34.40 -42.12 33.81
N LEU A 683 35.30 -41.19 33.52
CA LEU A 683 36.62 -41.49 32.94
C LEU A 683 37.44 -42.40 33.87
N LYS A 684 37.42 -42.16 35.18
CA LYS A 684 38.09 -43.03 36.16
C LYS A 684 37.47 -44.42 36.23
N LYS A 685 36.16 -44.58 36.03
CA LYS A 685 35.53 -45.91 35.93
C LYS A 685 36.02 -46.72 34.73
N LEU A 686 36.49 -46.04 33.68
CA LEU A 686 37.16 -46.67 32.53
C LEU A 686 38.64 -47.00 32.82
N ASN A 687 39.14 -46.74 34.03
CA ASN A 687 40.56 -46.86 34.42
C ASN A 687 41.51 -45.96 33.61
N ILE A 688 41.04 -44.79 33.16
CA ILE A 688 41.86 -43.80 32.47
C ILE A 688 42.57 -42.91 33.50
N ASN A 689 43.80 -42.49 33.20
CA ASN A 689 44.54 -41.53 33.99
C ASN A 689 44.16 -40.09 33.59
N LEU A 690 44.11 -39.19 34.56
CA LEU A 690 43.73 -37.80 34.34
C LEU A 690 44.83 -36.88 34.85
N SER A 691 45.27 -35.95 34.01
CA SER A 691 46.25 -34.95 34.39
C SER A 691 45.75 -33.54 34.12
N ILE A 692 46.28 -32.59 34.90
CA ILE A 692 46.02 -31.17 34.69
C ILE A 692 47.20 -30.56 33.95
N ASP A 693 46.91 -29.99 32.80
CA ASP A 693 47.84 -29.29 31.94
C ASP A 693 47.88 -27.78 32.23
N ASP A 694 49.00 -27.14 31.87
CA ASP A 694 49.28 -25.72 32.09
C ASP A 694 49.08 -25.23 33.54
N PHE A 695 49.39 -26.06 34.54
CA PHE A 695 49.07 -25.76 35.94
C PHE A 695 49.82 -24.52 36.46
N GLY A 696 49.08 -23.53 36.99
CA GLY A 696 49.63 -22.32 37.60
C GLY A 696 49.50 -21.04 36.76
N THR A 697 49.06 -21.13 35.50
CA THR A 697 48.82 -19.95 34.64
C THR A 697 47.40 -19.38 34.77
N GLY A 698 46.52 -20.05 35.53
CA GLY A 698 45.09 -19.71 35.71
C GLY A 698 44.65 -19.46 37.16
N TYR A 699 43.32 -19.39 37.36
CA TYR A 699 42.66 -19.19 38.66
C TYR A 699 42.27 -20.52 39.34
N SER A 700 43.25 -21.35 39.71
CA SER A 700 42.99 -22.61 40.40
C SER A 700 42.52 -22.35 41.83
N SER A 701 41.27 -22.65 42.15
CA SER A 701 40.87 -22.78 43.56
C SER A 701 41.35 -24.14 44.07
N LEU A 702 42.35 -24.15 44.95
CA LEU A 702 42.84 -25.37 45.65
C LEU A 702 41.70 -26.20 46.26
N SER A 703 40.56 -25.57 46.55
CA SER A 703 39.37 -26.23 47.07
C SER A 703 38.80 -27.31 46.13
N TYR A 704 38.87 -27.11 44.81
CA TYR A 704 38.32 -28.05 43.83
C TYR A 704 39.28 -29.19 43.49
N LEU A 705 40.58 -28.90 43.41
CA LEU A 705 41.64 -29.88 43.18
C LEU A 705 41.58 -31.05 44.16
N LYS A 706 41.33 -30.77 45.44
CA LYS A 706 41.15 -31.81 46.47
C LYS A 706 39.97 -32.77 46.18
N SER A 707 38.96 -32.30 45.46
CA SER A 707 37.70 -33.03 45.24
C SER A 707 37.64 -33.79 43.92
N PHE A 708 38.56 -33.53 43.00
CA PHE A 708 38.61 -34.14 41.68
C PHE A 708 39.56 -35.35 41.68
N PRO A 709 39.19 -36.44 40.99
CA PRO A 709 40.00 -37.65 40.95
C PRO A 709 41.12 -37.53 39.88
N ILE A 710 42.05 -36.61 40.11
CA ILE A 710 43.20 -36.31 39.24
C ILE A 710 44.42 -37.10 39.73
N ASP A 711 45.22 -37.63 38.80
CA ASP A 711 46.37 -38.48 39.09
C ASP A 711 47.71 -37.75 38.95
N ARG A 712 47.78 -36.72 38.10
CA ARG A 712 49.03 -36.04 37.75
C ARG A 712 48.87 -34.54 37.51
N ILE A 713 49.88 -33.76 37.87
CA ILE A 713 49.98 -32.33 37.57
C ILE A 713 51.14 -32.10 36.60
N LYS A 714 50.87 -31.40 35.49
CA LYS A 714 51.87 -30.95 34.52
C LYS A 714 52.26 -29.51 34.83
N ILE A 715 53.55 -29.27 35.11
CA ILE A 715 54.10 -27.95 35.44
C ILE A 715 54.47 -27.27 34.12
N ASP A 716 53.80 -26.14 33.83
CA ASP A 716 53.96 -25.41 32.58
C ASP A 716 55.40 -24.91 32.37
N ARG A 717 55.83 -24.94 31.11
CA ARG A 717 57.16 -24.50 30.68
C ARG A 717 57.51 -23.07 31.09
N SER A 718 56.54 -22.18 31.26
CA SER A 718 56.80 -20.78 31.63
C SER A 718 57.46 -20.66 33.01
N PHE A 719 57.15 -21.57 33.93
CA PHE A 719 57.80 -21.62 35.25
C PHE A 719 59.19 -22.28 35.18
N ILE A 720 59.38 -23.23 34.26
CA ILE A 720 60.63 -23.96 34.09
C ILE A 720 61.71 -23.12 33.40
N LYS A 721 61.31 -22.30 32.44
CA LYS A 721 62.22 -21.47 31.63
C LYS A 721 63.12 -20.59 32.50
N ASP A 722 62.58 -20.03 33.57
CA ASP A 722 63.24 -19.02 34.40
C ASP A 722 63.85 -19.59 35.70
N ILE A 723 63.87 -20.91 35.91
CA ILE A 723 64.40 -21.58 37.12
C ILE A 723 65.86 -21.18 37.43
N ASN A 724 66.67 -20.96 36.40
CA ASN A 724 68.08 -20.61 36.57
C ASN A 724 68.27 -19.12 36.93
N ASP A 725 67.30 -18.25 36.61
CA ASP A 725 67.45 -16.79 36.66
C ASP A 725 66.52 -16.11 37.68
N SER A 726 65.52 -16.82 38.21
CA SER A 726 64.47 -16.26 39.10
C SER A 726 64.22 -17.13 40.33
N ASP A 727 64.53 -16.59 41.51
CA ASP A 727 64.22 -17.21 42.80
C ASP A 727 62.70 -17.35 43.04
N ASP A 728 61.90 -16.49 42.42
CA ASP A 728 60.43 -16.57 42.50
C ASP A 728 59.87 -17.71 41.64
N ALA A 729 60.44 -17.96 40.46
CA ALA A 729 60.08 -19.13 39.65
C ALA A 729 60.41 -20.44 40.38
N ASN A 730 61.57 -20.51 41.04
CA ASN A 730 61.97 -21.65 41.87
C ASN A 730 60.95 -21.93 42.99
N LYS A 731 60.53 -20.91 43.73
CA LYS A 731 59.55 -21.06 44.81
C LYS A 731 58.20 -21.57 44.30
N ILE A 732 57.75 -21.10 43.14
CA ILE A 732 56.48 -21.55 42.53
C ILE A 732 56.56 -23.03 42.15
N VAL A 733 57.62 -23.45 41.47
CA VAL A 733 57.82 -24.85 41.07
C VAL A 733 57.87 -25.76 42.30
N LEU A 734 58.62 -25.38 43.34
CA LEU A 734 58.67 -26.13 44.60
C LEU A 734 57.32 -26.22 45.32
N ALA A 735 56.54 -25.14 45.29
CA ALA A 735 55.20 -25.12 45.88
C ALA A 735 54.26 -26.07 45.14
N ILE A 736 54.32 -26.11 43.80
CA ILE A 736 53.51 -27.03 42.98
C ILE A 736 53.89 -28.48 43.27
N ILE A 737 55.18 -28.81 43.30
CA ILE A 737 55.66 -30.17 43.63
C ILE A 737 55.20 -30.59 45.02
N SER A 738 55.39 -29.73 46.03
CA SER A 738 54.98 -30.02 47.41
C SER A 738 53.47 -30.20 47.55
N MET A 739 52.69 -29.42 46.79
CA MET A 739 51.23 -29.53 46.76
C MET A 739 50.78 -30.84 46.13
N ALA A 740 51.35 -31.22 44.98
CA ALA A 740 51.04 -32.47 44.29
C ALA A 740 51.29 -33.68 45.21
N GLN A 741 52.45 -33.71 45.87
CA GLN A 741 52.80 -34.74 46.85
C GLN A 741 51.79 -34.78 48.02
N SER A 742 51.40 -33.62 48.54
CA SER A 742 50.41 -33.53 49.64
C SER A 742 49.01 -34.02 49.24
N LEU A 743 48.69 -34.03 47.94
CA LEU A 743 47.43 -34.52 47.39
C LEU A 743 47.54 -35.95 46.82
N ASN A 744 48.69 -36.62 46.97
CA ASN A 744 49.01 -37.92 46.37
C ASN A 744 48.90 -37.93 44.84
N MET A 745 49.26 -36.83 44.19
CA MET A 745 49.35 -36.70 42.74
C MET A 745 50.82 -36.78 42.30
N SER A 746 51.06 -37.38 41.14
CA SER A 746 52.38 -37.36 40.49
C SER A 746 52.63 -36.03 39.78
N THR A 747 53.88 -35.73 39.46
CA THR A 747 54.31 -34.49 38.80
C THR A 747 55.11 -34.76 37.54
N ILE A 748 54.81 -33.99 36.49
CA ILE A 748 55.65 -33.92 35.30
C ILE A 748 55.97 -32.46 35.00
N SER A 749 57.24 -32.17 34.68
CA SER A 749 57.66 -30.82 34.29
C SER A 749 57.94 -30.73 32.81
N GLU A 750 57.41 -29.68 32.18
CA GLU A 750 57.51 -29.46 30.75
C GLU A 750 58.55 -28.42 30.35
N GLY A 751 59.01 -28.48 29.10
CA GLY A 751 59.92 -27.48 28.55
C GLY A 751 61.34 -27.56 29.10
N ILE A 752 61.80 -28.75 29.48
CA ILE A 752 63.19 -28.97 29.88
C ILE A 752 64.11 -28.84 28.67
N GLU A 753 64.98 -27.83 28.67
CA GLU A 753 65.94 -27.55 27.60
C GLU A 753 67.39 -27.70 28.08
N LEU A 754 67.65 -27.56 29.38
CA LEU A 754 68.98 -27.53 29.98
C LEU A 754 69.19 -28.61 31.05
N ILE A 755 70.42 -29.10 31.18
CA ILE A 755 70.79 -30.13 32.17
C ILE A 755 70.62 -29.59 33.60
N GLU A 756 70.83 -28.29 33.81
CA GLU A 756 70.63 -27.62 35.10
C GLU A 756 69.17 -27.71 35.56
N GLN A 757 68.21 -27.54 34.65
CA GLN A 757 66.77 -27.66 34.94
C GLN A 757 66.43 -29.10 35.33
N GLN A 758 66.96 -30.09 34.59
CA GLN A 758 66.81 -31.51 34.94
C GLN A 758 67.31 -31.80 36.36
N LYS A 759 68.52 -31.35 36.70
CA LYS A 759 69.12 -31.57 38.03
C LYS A 759 68.32 -30.91 39.15
N PHE A 760 67.85 -29.68 38.93
CA PHE A 760 67.01 -28.97 39.88
C PHE A 760 65.75 -29.78 40.20
N LEU A 761 65.02 -30.23 39.18
CA LEU A 761 63.77 -30.99 39.35
C LEU A 761 64.01 -32.39 39.95
N GLN A 762 65.12 -33.05 39.60
CA GLN A 762 65.54 -34.31 40.21
C GLN A 762 65.80 -34.17 41.71
N ASN A 763 66.54 -33.13 42.12
CA ASN A 763 66.88 -32.85 43.51
C ASN A 763 65.64 -32.51 44.36
N HIS A 764 64.60 -32.02 43.71
CA HIS A 764 63.34 -31.64 44.36
C HIS A 764 62.21 -32.66 44.17
N HIS A 765 62.55 -33.89 43.77
CA HIS A 765 61.63 -35.02 43.70
C HIS A 765 60.44 -34.82 42.74
N CYS A 766 60.66 -34.17 41.59
CA CYS A 766 59.74 -34.27 40.47
C CYS A 766 59.78 -35.71 39.89
N ASP A 767 58.64 -36.26 39.47
CA ASP A 767 58.54 -37.68 39.10
C ASP A 767 58.95 -37.95 37.64
N GLU A 768 58.47 -37.12 36.72
CA GLU A 768 58.66 -37.27 35.28
C GLU A 768 59.08 -35.93 34.63
N LEU A 769 59.79 -35.99 33.51
CA LEU A 769 60.31 -34.83 32.79
C LEU A 769 59.99 -34.91 31.30
N GLN A 770 59.72 -33.76 30.69
CA GLN A 770 59.47 -33.63 29.25
C GLN A 770 60.10 -32.35 28.70
N GLY A 771 60.78 -32.45 27.56
CA GLY A 771 61.38 -31.27 26.93
C GLY A 771 62.39 -31.58 25.83
N PHE A 772 62.88 -30.52 25.18
CA PHE A 772 63.82 -30.63 24.06
C PHE A 772 65.21 -31.14 24.44
N LEU A 773 65.56 -31.11 25.73
CA LEU A 773 66.76 -31.76 26.25
C LEU A 773 66.78 -33.26 25.88
N PHE A 774 65.62 -33.92 25.96
CA PHE A 774 65.48 -35.35 25.68
C PHE A 774 65.19 -35.57 24.19
N SER A 775 64.10 -34.98 23.71
CA SER A 775 63.73 -35.03 22.29
C SER A 775 62.73 -33.95 21.95
N LYS A 776 62.80 -33.45 20.71
CA LYS A 776 61.68 -32.76 20.08
C LYS A 776 60.54 -33.75 19.82
N PRO A 777 59.30 -33.28 19.59
CA PRO A 777 58.22 -34.11 19.09
C PRO A 777 58.63 -34.85 17.80
N LEU A 778 58.40 -36.16 17.77
CA LEU A 778 58.86 -37.07 16.72
C LEU A 778 57.70 -37.66 15.92
N SER A 779 57.94 -37.97 14.64
CA SER A 779 57.01 -38.82 13.89
C SER A 779 56.92 -40.21 14.50
N TYR A 780 55.85 -40.95 14.21
CA TYR A 780 55.71 -42.35 14.64
C TYR A 780 56.95 -43.21 14.28
N LYS A 781 57.49 -43.02 13.06
CA LYS A 781 58.68 -43.76 12.59
C LYS A 781 59.95 -43.38 13.36
N ASP A 782 60.11 -42.10 13.68
CA ASP A 782 61.27 -41.61 14.42
C ASP A 782 61.22 -42.03 15.89
N LEU A 783 60.02 -42.01 16.50
CA LEU A 783 59.80 -42.57 17.83
C LEU A 783 60.12 -44.06 17.87
N GLU A 784 59.64 -44.82 16.88
CA GLU A 784 59.97 -46.25 16.77
C GLU A 784 61.49 -46.46 16.64
N SER A 785 62.18 -45.65 15.83
CA SER A 785 63.64 -45.72 15.72
C SER A 785 64.35 -45.34 17.03
N LEU A 786 63.81 -44.41 17.81
CA LEU A 786 64.36 -44.00 19.10
C LEU A 786 64.27 -45.17 20.10
N LEU A 787 63.10 -45.82 20.17
CA LEU A 787 62.87 -46.99 21.02
C LEU A 787 63.75 -48.18 20.61
N LYS A 788 63.93 -48.44 19.31
CA LYS A 788 64.84 -49.49 18.80
C LYS A 788 66.29 -49.32 19.25
N LYS A 789 66.76 -48.08 19.38
CA LYS A 789 68.16 -47.78 19.73
C LYS A 789 68.45 -47.97 21.23
N GLY A 790 67.43 -48.17 22.07
CA GLY A 790 67.58 -48.39 23.52
C GLY A 790 68.31 -47.25 24.26
N ARG A 791 68.46 -46.08 23.64
CA ARG A 791 69.29 -44.99 24.17
C ARG A 791 68.44 -43.99 24.94
N PHE A 792 68.33 -44.21 26.24
CA PHE A 792 68.53 -43.19 27.30
C PHE A 792 69.04 -43.82 28.61
N LEU A 793 69.79 -44.93 28.53
CA LEU A 793 70.72 -45.28 29.62
C LEU A 793 72.01 -44.48 29.39
N SER A 794 72.35 -43.64 30.36
CA SER A 794 73.51 -42.74 30.50
C SER A 794 73.57 -41.48 29.62
N LEU A 795 73.50 -40.31 30.28
CA LEU A 795 74.44 -39.20 30.01
C LEU A 795 75.86 -39.65 30.36
#